data_AF-A0A4Y7ZVU7-F1
#
_entry.id   AF-A0A4Y7ZVU7-F1
#
_cell.length_a   1.000
_cell.length_b   1.000
_cell.length_c   1.000
_cell.angle_alpha   90.00
_cell.angle_beta   90.00
_cell.angle_gamma   90.00
#
_symmetry.space_group_name_H-M   'P 1'
#
loop_
_entity.id
_entity.type
_entity.pdbx_description
1 polymer ?
#
loop_
_entity_poly.entity_id
_entity_poly.type
_entity_poly.pdbx_seq_one_letter_code
_entity_poly.pdbx_strand_id
1 'polypeptide(L)'
;MYKKLILASMIAGLMGCGGSNDSSVPTPGVPDTEVPDTEVPDTGAPDTEVPDIELDIPNLPAGVKTVPEVNCTEVFTSVSVLEDAVSEEMEAGTTLCLADGTYSDDLQLKMGGAGTEAQPIKVAAENPGKAIFEGGKISIKMGGTYTQLQGLVFKDITFSSALIETRLGSNLEDLCHNCRITEVTVDTAEATGSGGILAKIFGKDIWVDHNIFSGKTAANPMVSLDRWLSGDLVTDEEKLPMLTQGVVVYNNYFANRPPADGKMYAGSSDNDYEAIRTGLSDTHHYPGNSFVVGNLFENIQGEAEVVSNKASNNVISHNTVRNSYGSITNRHGNTNVIDGNFVFGDGYPFAGGLRIVDDGHIVTNNYIEGARYKATTHHGGIVILGSDGAGDGNNGYQQVENIHVAHNTVVNSVNSVNIDGGGKSDQPKQVYFANNIVDQAVGPIFVQTDRSVSNDSVYTGNHVYGSELADTSSITDSDLGATLETSPMLAATNGIYRPISPSSLIAGSYDKGDFDSVTMDMDGTERGEVTQVGADDDNSNVATSKPLTYADVGPSYDYPKPEAIMVEAEISNADFEDDATGWSGASVTTDGAFAGHSLVIQGTNDVTQSNVELTPSTRYAVSAFVKGVYSISVNDHVFEGEESTSDYTYVIHEFTTGSAETSGEIKLALAKEVVLNAELVDGDLSGFRGGDTGNWETDEDSDAGLGDVGSSGDSAFNDVDSNGSVRIRFKKGQTNHDFTATPGLRQTVHNIPTATDLTYSLYYCDNKKEDSVTTLHYGVKDTEGLVIAESTAHVKDLDDAPEGSVKDCFKQVTLDIPNNSHETMEIFAYITVDTANYSNEELLAQVESNKELEVRVDEFSLTYTGAPASDAEAHFDEVRLVKRVD
;
A
#
# COMPACT_ATOMS: atom_id res chain seq x y z
N MET A 1 5.63 -49.10 1.80
CA MET A 1 5.02 -50.43 1.60
C MET A 1 4.59 -50.52 0.13
N TYR A 2 4.82 -51.66 -0.52
CA TYR A 2 4.90 -51.93 -1.98
C TYR A 2 3.74 -51.51 -2.90
N LYS A 3 4.08 -51.00 -4.11
CA LYS A 3 3.73 -51.44 -5.52
C LYS A 3 3.70 -50.20 -6.47
N LYS A 4 4.53 -49.99 -7.51
CA LYS A 4 4.89 -50.74 -8.75
C LYS A 4 3.64 -51.19 -9.56
N LEU A 5 3.46 -51.00 -10.88
CA LEU A 5 4.31 -50.64 -12.04
C LEU A 5 3.45 -50.79 -13.36
N ILE A 6 3.92 -50.26 -14.51
CA ILE A 6 3.71 -50.69 -15.95
C ILE A 6 2.44 -50.16 -16.69
N LEU A 7 2.40 -49.67 -17.96
CA LEU A 7 2.94 -50.03 -19.32
C LEU A 7 2.79 -48.78 -20.25
N ALA A 8 3.74 -48.24 -21.05
CA ALA A 8 4.56 -48.68 -22.19
C ALA A 8 3.91 -48.67 -23.61
N SER A 9 4.46 -47.80 -24.49
CA SER A 9 5.00 -48.08 -25.85
C SER A 9 4.27 -47.71 -27.17
N MET A 10 5.02 -46.94 -27.99
CA MET A 10 5.40 -47.11 -29.44
C MET A 10 4.36 -46.89 -30.57
N ILE A 11 4.56 -45.93 -31.51
CA ILE A 11 5.48 -45.82 -32.70
C ILE A 11 4.84 -46.28 -34.04
N ALA A 12 5.13 -45.49 -35.10
CA ALA A 12 5.10 -45.71 -36.57
C ALA A 12 3.79 -45.35 -37.31
N GLY A 13 3.80 -44.70 -38.49
CA GLY A 13 4.87 -44.23 -39.37
C GLY A 13 4.36 -43.98 -40.81
N LEU A 14 5.26 -43.46 -41.67
CA LEU A 14 5.29 -43.52 -43.16
C LEU A 14 4.44 -42.49 -43.95
N MET A 15 5.08 -41.52 -44.63
CA MET A 15 5.66 -41.53 -46.01
C MET A 15 4.64 -41.32 -47.14
N GLY A 16 4.93 -40.37 -48.05
CA GLY A 16 4.38 -40.38 -49.41
C GLY A 16 4.49 -39.07 -50.18
N CYS A 17 5.38 -39.04 -51.18
CA CYS A 17 5.73 -37.92 -52.06
C CYS A 17 4.77 -37.68 -53.24
N GLY A 18 4.92 -36.50 -53.88
CA GLY A 18 4.66 -36.23 -55.31
C GLY A 18 3.42 -35.35 -55.57
N GLY A 19 3.38 -34.36 -56.46
CA GLY A 19 4.29 -33.92 -57.50
C GLY A 19 3.49 -33.25 -58.63
N SER A 20 3.81 -31.99 -58.95
CA SER A 20 3.71 -31.28 -60.24
C SER A 20 2.37 -31.07 -61.00
N ASN A 21 2.12 -29.78 -61.24
CA ASN A 21 1.87 -29.12 -62.54
C ASN A 21 0.52 -29.20 -63.29
N ASP A 22 -0.03 -27.99 -63.43
CA ASP A 22 -0.40 -27.29 -64.66
C ASP A 22 -1.88 -27.06 -65.02
N SER A 23 -2.02 -25.84 -65.52
CA SER A 23 -3.12 -24.95 -65.85
C SER A 23 -4.21 -25.43 -66.82
N SER A 24 -5.41 -24.83 -66.69
CA SER A 24 -6.15 -24.27 -67.84
C SER A 24 -7.29 -23.33 -67.41
N VAL A 25 -7.14 -22.07 -67.85
CA VAL A 25 -8.06 -20.92 -67.96
C VAL A 25 -8.95 -21.13 -69.24
N PRO A 26 -9.98 -20.33 -69.67
CA PRO A 26 -10.61 -19.08 -69.17
C PRO A 26 -12.17 -19.03 -69.19
N THR A 27 -12.79 -17.97 -68.64
CA THR A 27 -13.62 -16.97 -69.38
C THR A 27 -14.11 -15.82 -68.46
N PRO A 28 -14.51 -14.63 -69.00
CA PRO A 28 -13.97 -13.35 -68.54
C PRO A 28 -14.99 -12.25 -68.13
N GLY A 29 -14.52 -11.33 -67.28
CA GLY A 29 -14.64 -9.87 -67.45
C GLY A 29 -15.84 -9.14 -66.83
N VAL A 30 -15.55 -8.09 -66.02
CA VAL A 30 -15.83 -6.63 -66.22
C VAL A 30 -15.83 -5.93 -64.83
N PRO A 31 -15.37 -4.67 -64.63
CA PRO A 31 -14.03 -4.07 -64.75
C PRO A 31 -13.45 -3.58 -63.38
N ASP A 32 -12.12 -3.51 -63.24
CA ASP A 32 -11.47 -2.91 -62.07
C ASP A 32 -11.62 -1.38 -62.04
N THR A 33 -12.00 -0.85 -60.87
CA THR A 33 -11.64 0.49 -60.42
C THR A 33 -10.77 0.34 -59.18
N GLU A 34 -9.50 0.70 -59.36
CA GLU A 34 -8.43 0.71 -58.36
C GLU A 34 -8.83 1.52 -57.11
N VAL A 35 -8.70 0.89 -55.94
CA VAL A 35 -8.40 1.57 -54.68
C VAL A 35 -7.01 1.07 -54.29
N PRO A 36 -6.02 1.96 -54.05
CA PRO A 36 -4.65 1.55 -53.76
C PRO A 36 -4.59 0.83 -52.41
N ASP A 37 -3.89 -0.31 -52.37
CA ASP A 37 -3.29 -0.82 -51.14
C ASP A 37 -2.39 0.29 -50.58
N THR A 38 -2.80 0.89 -49.47
CA THR A 38 -1.85 1.57 -48.59
C THR A 38 -1.12 0.48 -47.82
N GLU A 39 0.12 0.21 -48.25
CA GLU A 39 1.14 -0.42 -47.42
C GLU A 39 1.08 0.22 -46.03
N VAL A 40 0.82 -0.61 -45.01
CA VAL A 40 1.11 -0.23 -43.62
C VAL A 40 2.62 0.00 -43.59
N PRO A 41 3.10 1.21 -43.30
CA PRO A 41 4.53 1.41 -43.15
C PRO A 41 4.97 0.58 -41.95
N ASP A 42 5.89 -0.34 -42.20
CA ASP A 42 6.82 -0.83 -41.19
C ASP A 42 7.59 0.38 -40.69
N THR A 43 7.07 1.04 -39.65
CA THR A 43 7.82 2.03 -38.90
C THR A 43 8.77 1.28 -38.00
N GLY A 44 9.82 0.71 -38.59
CA GLY A 44 11.06 0.50 -37.87
C GLY A 44 11.38 1.82 -37.18
N ALA A 45 11.26 1.82 -35.85
CA ALA A 45 11.67 2.95 -35.05
C ALA A 45 13.11 3.29 -35.46
N PRO A 46 13.43 4.57 -35.72
CA PRO A 46 14.81 4.92 -35.90
C PRO A 46 15.53 4.53 -34.62
N ASP A 47 16.53 3.67 -34.77
CA ASP A 47 17.54 3.37 -33.76
C ASP A 47 18.32 4.67 -33.50
N THR A 48 17.70 5.58 -32.77
CA THR A 48 18.39 6.67 -32.12
C THR A 48 18.97 6.06 -30.86
N GLU A 49 20.27 5.75 -30.90
CA GLU A 49 21.08 5.63 -29.69
C GLU A 49 20.71 6.83 -28.80
N VAL A 50 19.92 6.58 -27.77
CA VAL A 50 19.70 7.55 -26.70
C VAL A 50 21.08 7.70 -26.07
N PRO A 51 21.70 8.88 -26.08
CA PRO A 51 23.00 9.05 -25.45
C PRO A 51 22.89 8.59 -24.00
N ASP A 52 23.87 7.79 -23.54
CA ASP A 52 23.96 7.41 -22.12
C ASP A 52 23.90 8.69 -21.28
N ILE A 53 22.81 8.82 -20.53
CA ILE A 53 22.55 9.95 -19.66
C ILE A 53 23.36 9.72 -18.38
N GLU A 54 24.43 10.49 -18.19
CA GLU A 54 25.24 10.38 -16.97
C GLU A 54 24.68 11.28 -15.87
N LEU A 55 24.12 10.68 -14.81
CA LEU A 55 23.63 11.40 -13.63
C LEU A 55 24.80 12.10 -12.89
N ASP A 56 24.73 13.42 -12.72
CA ASP A 56 25.71 14.20 -11.96
C ASP A 56 25.26 14.38 -10.50
N ILE A 57 25.49 13.35 -9.68
CA ILE A 57 25.13 13.36 -8.26
C ILE A 57 26.35 13.79 -7.43
N PRO A 58 26.26 14.88 -6.64
CA PRO A 58 27.37 15.33 -5.81
C PRO A 58 27.92 14.24 -4.91
N ASN A 59 29.25 14.07 -4.92
CA ASN A 59 29.98 13.09 -4.11
C ASN A 59 29.68 11.60 -4.40
N LEU A 60 28.91 11.27 -5.44
CA LEU A 60 28.78 9.89 -5.90
C LEU A 60 30.14 9.42 -6.47
N PRO A 61 30.70 8.27 -6.01
CA PRO A 61 31.98 7.79 -6.52
C PRO A 61 31.92 7.47 -8.02
N ALA A 62 32.74 8.13 -8.85
CA ALA A 62 32.71 7.96 -10.30
C ALA A 62 32.89 6.50 -10.77
N GLY A 63 33.66 5.70 -10.04
CA GLY A 63 33.90 4.30 -10.39
C GLY A 63 32.68 3.39 -10.30
N VAL A 64 31.62 3.79 -9.57
CA VAL A 64 30.38 3.00 -9.47
C VAL A 64 29.59 3.03 -10.78
N LYS A 65 29.73 4.11 -11.57
CA LYS A 65 29.03 4.30 -12.84
C LYS A 65 29.51 3.37 -13.95
N THR A 66 30.66 2.72 -13.77
CA THR A 66 31.25 1.81 -14.75
C THR A 66 31.34 0.40 -14.20
N VAL A 67 30.93 -0.59 -15.00
CA VAL A 67 31.06 -2.01 -14.70
C VAL A 67 32.53 -2.45 -14.91
N PRO A 68 33.14 -3.18 -13.96
CA PRO A 68 34.54 -3.55 -14.07
C PRO A 68 34.71 -4.75 -15.00
N GLU A 69 35.77 -4.80 -15.80
CA GLU A 69 36.03 -5.96 -16.66
C GLU A 69 36.30 -7.25 -15.87
N VAL A 70 35.85 -8.38 -16.39
CA VAL A 70 36.19 -9.71 -15.87
C VAL A 70 37.41 -10.25 -16.60
N ASN A 71 38.52 -10.41 -15.88
CA ASN A 71 39.77 -10.96 -16.40
C ASN A 71 40.18 -12.19 -15.58
N CYS A 72 39.70 -13.37 -15.98
CA CYS A 72 39.85 -14.61 -15.22
C CYS A 72 41.31 -15.03 -15.06
N THR A 73 41.74 -15.23 -13.81
CA THR A 73 42.99 -15.94 -13.49
C THR A 73 42.85 -17.42 -13.77
N GLU A 74 41.69 -17.98 -13.43
CA GLU A 74 41.31 -19.36 -13.68
C GLU A 74 39.80 -19.44 -13.95
N VAL A 75 39.41 -20.39 -14.81
CA VAL A 75 38.02 -20.66 -15.18
C VAL A 75 37.68 -22.10 -14.80
N PHE A 76 36.58 -22.27 -14.06
CA PHE A 76 36.10 -23.54 -13.54
C PHE A 76 34.82 -23.97 -14.28
N THR A 77 34.71 -25.24 -14.64
CA THR A 77 33.50 -25.80 -15.27
C THR A 77 32.63 -26.58 -14.27
N SER A 78 32.96 -26.52 -12.97
CA SER A 78 32.29 -27.28 -11.91
C SER A 78 32.20 -26.42 -10.66
N VAL A 79 30.99 -26.33 -10.10
CA VAL A 79 30.69 -25.55 -8.89
C VAL A 79 31.56 -26.01 -7.73
N SER A 80 31.62 -27.31 -7.44
CA SER A 80 32.42 -27.84 -6.32
C SER A 80 33.92 -27.54 -6.45
N VAL A 81 34.46 -27.49 -7.68
CA VAL A 81 35.88 -27.18 -7.89
C VAL A 81 36.14 -25.68 -7.72
N LEU A 82 35.20 -24.82 -8.14
CA LEU A 82 35.26 -23.39 -7.82
C LEU A 82 35.22 -23.16 -6.30
N GLU A 83 34.30 -23.83 -5.59
CA GLU A 83 34.19 -23.75 -4.12
C GLU A 83 35.49 -24.15 -3.43
N ASP A 84 36.12 -25.24 -3.86
CA ASP A 84 37.42 -25.68 -3.32
C ASP A 84 38.56 -24.68 -3.59
N ALA A 85 38.45 -23.86 -4.64
CA ALA A 85 39.45 -22.86 -5.02
C ALA A 85 39.25 -21.50 -4.32
N VAL A 86 38.00 -21.15 -3.98
CA VAL A 86 37.66 -19.90 -3.29
C VAL A 86 38.09 -19.99 -1.82
N SER A 87 38.66 -18.90 -1.28
CA SER A 87 39.04 -18.83 0.13
C SER A 87 38.88 -17.44 0.73
N GLU A 88 38.95 -17.36 2.06
CA GLU A 88 38.86 -16.13 2.85
C GLU A 88 40.14 -15.27 2.78
N GLU A 89 41.22 -15.76 2.17
CA GLU A 89 42.56 -15.14 2.13
C GLU A 89 43.20 -15.23 0.73
N MET A 90 42.46 -14.85 -0.31
CA MET A 90 42.97 -14.84 -1.68
C MET A 90 43.99 -13.72 -1.90
N GLU A 91 44.96 -13.96 -2.78
CA GLU A 91 45.97 -12.96 -3.16
C GLU A 91 45.34 -11.84 -3.99
N ALA A 92 45.81 -10.60 -3.82
CA ALA A 92 45.33 -9.45 -4.58
C ALA A 92 45.43 -9.69 -6.11
N GLY A 93 44.38 -9.32 -6.84
CA GLY A 93 44.28 -9.53 -8.29
C GLY A 93 43.73 -10.90 -8.71
N THR A 94 43.51 -11.83 -7.78
CA THR A 94 42.91 -13.13 -8.06
C THR A 94 41.48 -12.96 -8.59
N THR A 95 41.20 -13.51 -9.77
CA THR A 95 39.85 -13.57 -10.34
C THR A 95 39.52 -15.02 -10.67
N LEU A 96 38.62 -15.64 -9.89
CA LEU A 96 38.16 -17.01 -10.11
C LEU A 96 36.80 -16.97 -10.81
N CYS A 97 36.70 -17.60 -11.98
CA CYS A 97 35.51 -17.53 -12.82
C CYS A 97 34.79 -18.86 -12.94
N LEU A 98 33.46 -18.85 -12.95
CA LEU A 98 32.63 -19.97 -13.37
C LEU A 98 32.36 -19.86 -14.87
N ALA A 99 32.60 -20.94 -15.61
CA ALA A 99 32.35 -21.00 -17.06
C ALA A 99 30.86 -20.81 -17.40
N ASP A 100 30.57 -20.55 -18.67
CA ASP A 100 29.21 -20.52 -19.18
C ASP A 100 28.48 -21.86 -18.94
N GLY A 101 27.27 -21.79 -18.40
CA GLY A 101 26.45 -22.96 -18.16
C GLY A 101 25.27 -22.71 -17.23
N THR A 102 24.36 -23.69 -17.21
CA THR A 102 23.30 -23.78 -16.21
C THR A 102 23.70 -24.81 -15.16
N TYR A 103 23.61 -24.42 -13.89
CA TYR A 103 24.02 -25.18 -12.72
C TYR A 103 22.82 -25.38 -11.79
N SER A 104 22.58 -26.62 -11.37
CA SER A 104 21.54 -26.96 -10.39
C SER A 104 22.12 -27.35 -9.02
N ASP A 105 23.43 -27.25 -8.88
CA ASP A 105 24.16 -27.57 -7.66
C ASP A 105 23.96 -26.48 -6.60
N ASP A 106 24.11 -26.85 -5.34
CA ASP A 106 24.26 -25.87 -4.26
C ASP A 106 25.55 -25.05 -4.48
N LEU A 107 25.55 -23.79 -4.04
CA LEU A 107 26.73 -22.92 -4.05
C LEU A 107 26.94 -22.32 -2.66
N GLN A 108 28.10 -22.58 -2.07
CA GLN A 108 28.54 -22.01 -0.81
C GLN A 108 29.90 -21.34 -0.98
N LEU A 109 29.89 -20.01 -1.06
CA LEU A 109 31.09 -19.20 -1.19
C LEU A 109 31.45 -18.51 0.12
N LYS A 110 32.72 -18.57 0.48
CA LYS A 110 33.35 -17.73 1.50
C LYS A 110 34.62 -17.11 0.93
N MET A 111 34.52 -15.86 0.50
CA MET A 111 35.56 -15.18 -0.25
C MET A 111 36.12 -13.97 0.49
N GLY A 112 37.43 -13.79 0.47
CA GLY A 112 38.08 -12.65 1.11
C GLY A 112 39.55 -12.54 0.77
N GLY A 113 40.22 -11.62 1.44
CA GLY A 113 41.65 -11.35 1.31
C GLY A 113 41.93 -9.85 1.34
N ALA A 114 43.19 -9.50 1.08
CA ALA A 114 43.69 -8.12 1.10
C ALA A 114 43.87 -7.56 -0.32
N GLY A 115 42.76 -7.45 -1.06
CA GLY A 115 42.75 -6.83 -2.39
C GLY A 115 43.07 -5.33 -2.33
N THR A 116 43.30 -4.74 -3.50
CA THR A 116 43.51 -3.30 -3.65
C THR A 116 42.66 -2.75 -4.80
N GLU A 117 42.44 -1.44 -4.85
CA GLU A 117 41.71 -0.79 -5.96
C GLU A 117 42.23 -1.20 -7.34
N ALA A 118 43.56 -1.28 -7.52
CA ALA A 118 44.18 -1.65 -8.78
C ALA A 118 44.18 -3.17 -9.05
N GLN A 119 44.08 -4.00 -8.01
CA GLN A 119 44.13 -5.46 -8.07
C GLN A 119 43.08 -6.03 -7.11
N PRO A 120 41.78 -5.90 -7.45
CA PRO A 120 40.70 -6.43 -6.62
C PRO A 120 40.71 -7.97 -6.67
N ILE A 121 40.09 -8.58 -5.66
CA ILE A 121 39.83 -10.02 -5.62
C ILE A 121 38.42 -10.24 -6.15
N LYS A 122 38.22 -11.19 -7.06
CA LYS A 122 36.93 -11.42 -7.71
C LYS A 122 36.54 -12.89 -7.75
N VAL A 123 35.25 -13.15 -7.54
CA VAL A 123 34.56 -14.36 -7.99
C VAL A 123 33.49 -13.92 -8.99
N ALA A 124 33.53 -14.46 -10.20
CA ALA A 124 32.70 -13.98 -11.31
C ALA A 124 32.17 -15.09 -12.22
N ALA A 125 31.19 -14.78 -13.06
CA ALA A 125 30.98 -15.54 -14.30
C ALA A 125 32.11 -15.21 -15.29
N GLU A 126 32.58 -16.18 -16.08
CA GLU A 126 33.56 -15.96 -17.15
C GLU A 126 33.03 -14.94 -18.16
N ASN A 127 31.77 -15.12 -18.58
CA ASN A 127 30.99 -14.12 -19.31
C ASN A 127 29.78 -13.74 -18.44
N PRO A 128 29.63 -12.47 -18.01
CA PRO A 128 28.50 -12.02 -17.22
C PRO A 128 27.15 -12.45 -17.81
N GLY A 129 26.24 -12.93 -16.95
CA GLY A 129 24.92 -13.41 -17.35
C GLY A 129 24.88 -14.84 -17.91
N LYS A 130 26.04 -15.52 -18.07
CA LYS A 130 26.11 -16.86 -18.67
C LYS A 130 26.38 -18.00 -17.70
N ALA A 131 26.75 -17.70 -16.45
CA ALA A 131 26.79 -18.68 -15.36
C ALA A 131 25.48 -18.59 -14.55
N ILE A 132 24.54 -19.47 -14.86
CA ILE A 132 23.16 -19.43 -14.37
C ILE A 132 22.96 -20.55 -13.35
N PHE A 133 22.62 -20.21 -12.12
CA PHE A 133 22.12 -21.14 -11.13
C PHE A 133 20.60 -21.22 -11.25
N GLU A 134 20.10 -22.40 -11.59
CA GLU A 134 18.67 -22.69 -11.73
C GLU A 134 18.30 -23.77 -10.72
N GLY A 135 17.68 -23.36 -9.61
CA GLY A 135 17.52 -24.21 -8.43
C GLY A 135 18.77 -24.30 -7.54
N GLY A 136 18.74 -25.24 -6.59
CA GLY A 136 19.82 -25.41 -5.60
C GLY A 136 19.73 -24.44 -4.42
N LYS A 137 20.61 -24.63 -3.44
CA LYS A 137 20.74 -23.76 -2.27
C LYS A 137 21.99 -22.91 -2.35
N ILE A 138 21.80 -21.58 -2.29
CA ILE A 138 22.88 -20.61 -2.47
C ILE A 138 23.18 -19.88 -1.15
N SER A 139 24.46 -19.69 -0.84
CA SER A 139 24.95 -18.85 0.25
C SER A 139 26.32 -18.25 -0.09
N ILE A 140 26.41 -16.93 -0.09
CA ILE A 140 27.64 -16.20 -0.42
C ILE A 140 28.01 -15.31 0.75
N LYS A 141 29.26 -15.44 1.23
CA LYS A 141 29.85 -14.60 2.26
C LYS A 141 31.12 -13.97 1.72
N MET A 142 31.21 -12.66 1.79
CA MET A 142 32.38 -11.91 1.35
C MET A 142 32.91 -10.99 2.44
N GLY A 143 34.23 -10.94 2.62
CA GLY A 143 34.90 -10.06 3.58
C GLY A 143 36.23 -9.54 3.05
N GLY A 144 37.01 -8.89 3.91
CA GLY A 144 38.32 -8.34 3.55
C GLY A 144 38.21 -7.01 2.79
N THR A 145 39.22 -6.70 1.98
CA THR A 145 39.31 -5.41 1.27
C THR A 145 39.30 -5.58 -0.24
N TYR A 146 38.51 -4.77 -0.97
CA TYR A 146 38.43 -4.80 -2.44
C TYR A 146 38.05 -6.18 -3.01
N THR A 147 37.10 -6.85 -2.36
CA THR A 147 36.52 -8.14 -2.78
C THR A 147 35.26 -7.89 -3.61
N GLN A 148 35.10 -8.62 -4.72
CA GLN A 148 34.00 -8.40 -5.69
C GLN A 148 33.29 -9.69 -6.09
N LEU A 149 31.97 -9.63 -6.17
CA LEU A 149 31.11 -10.67 -6.75
C LEU A 149 30.51 -10.11 -8.05
N GLN A 150 30.63 -10.85 -9.16
CA GLN A 150 30.25 -10.29 -10.46
C GLN A 150 29.56 -11.28 -11.43
N GLY A 151 28.46 -10.86 -12.05
CA GLY A 151 27.96 -11.46 -13.30
C GLY A 151 27.23 -12.80 -13.16
N LEU A 152 26.92 -13.27 -11.94
CA LEU A 152 26.20 -14.51 -11.70
C LEU A 152 24.68 -14.30 -11.79
N VAL A 153 23.95 -15.29 -12.30
CA VAL A 153 22.48 -15.31 -12.35
C VAL A 153 21.97 -16.39 -11.41
N PHE A 154 21.00 -16.04 -10.58
CA PHE A 154 20.29 -16.93 -9.65
C PHE A 154 18.81 -16.91 -10.01
N LYS A 155 18.26 -18.07 -10.38
CA LYS A 155 16.87 -18.24 -10.79
C LYS A 155 16.26 -19.43 -10.06
N ASP A 156 15.06 -19.26 -9.51
CA ASP A 156 14.32 -20.31 -8.80
C ASP A 156 15.14 -21.01 -7.70
N ILE A 157 16.03 -20.26 -7.04
CA ILE A 157 16.95 -20.78 -6.02
C ILE A 157 16.32 -20.77 -4.63
N THR A 158 16.94 -21.49 -3.70
CA THR A 158 16.67 -21.36 -2.27
C THR A 158 17.85 -20.77 -1.51
N PHE A 159 17.59 -20.06 -0.42
CA PHE A 159 18.63 -19.58 0.49
C PHE A 159 18.18 -19.69 1.95
N SER A 160 19.07 -19.38 2.89
CA SER A 160 18.75 -19.41 4.32
C SER A 160 18.27 -18.03 4.81
N SER A 161 18.91 -17.45 5.83
CA SER A 161 18.60 -16.11 6.32
C SER A 161 19.15 -15.00 5.42
N ALA A 162 20.18 -15.30 4.61
CA ALA A 162 20.74 -14.38 3.64
C ALA A 162 21.27 -15.12 2.42
N LEU A 163 21.12 -14.53 1.23
CA LEU A 163 21.73 -15.03 -0.02
C LEU A 163 23.18 -14.53 -0.13
N ILE A 164 23.39 -13.21 -0.02
CA ILE A 164 24.71 -12.56 -0.01
C ILE A 164 24.91 -11.82 1.31
N GLU A 165 26.01 -12.06 2.01
CA GLU A 165 26.43 -11.30 3.21
C GLU A 165 27.83 -10.71 3.01
N THR A 166 28.03 -9.43 3.31
CA THR A 166 29.37 -8.80 3.27
C THR A 166 30.10 -8.91 4.60
N ARG A 167 30.07 -10.12 5.18
CA ARG A 167 30.85 -10.53 6.35
C ARG A 167 31.19 -12.03 6.30
N LEU A 168 32.35 -12.41 6.81
CA LEU A 168 32.76 -13.82 6.95
C LEU A 168 32.35 -14.44 8.29
N GLY A 169 32.13 -13.61 9.30
CA GLY A 169 31.91 -14.01 10.70
C GLY A 169 31.22 -12.91 11.51
N SER A 170 31.56 -12.84 12.80
CA SER A 170 30.89 -11.97 13.79
C SER A 170 31.84 -10.95 14.43
N ASN A 171 33.06 -10.80 13.92
CA ASN A 171 34.06 -9.85 14.40
C ASN A 171 34.30 -8.71 13.40
N LEU A 172 34.97 -7.64 13.84
CA LEU A 172 35.24 -6.46 13.01
C LEU A 172 36.10 -6.80 11.78
N GLU A 173 37.11 -7.64 11.94
CA GLU A 173 38.01 -8.10 10.87
C GLU A 173 37.31 -8.97 9.82
N ASP A 174 36.13 -9.49 10.13
CA ASP A 174 35.35 -10.31 9.21
C ASP A 174 34.53 -9.47 8.21
N LEU A 175 34.48 -8.15 8.40
CA LEU A 175 33.69 -7.24 7.57
C LEU A 175 34.35 -6.95 6.22
N CYS A 176 33.52 -6.56 5.26
CA CYS A 176 33.98 -6.11 3.96
C CYS A 176 34.25 -4.60 3.95
N HIS A 177 35.33 -4.19 3.29
CA HIS A 177 35.69 -2.79 3.07
C HIS A 177 36.04 -2.57 1.59
N ASN A 178 35.48 -1.53 0.97
CA ASN A 178 35.68 -1.25 -0.47
C ASN A 178 35.25 -2.42 -1.38
N CYS A 179 34.23 -3.19 -0.96
CA CYS A 179 33.74 -4.36 -1.68
C CYS A 179 32.67 -4.00 -2.71
N ARG A 180 32.42 -4.88 -3.70
CA ARG A 180 31.44 -4.62 -4.77
C ARG A 180 30.61 -5.87 -5.12
N ILE A 181 29.31 -5.69 -5.23
CA ILE A 181 28.35 -6.66 -5.77
C ILE A 181 27.77 -6.03 -7.03
N THR A 182 28.10 -6.59 -8.19
CA THR A 182 27.71 -5.98 -9.47
C THR A 182 27.32 -7.01 -10.52
N GLU A 183 26.44 -6.65 -11.45
CA GLU A 183 26.00 -7.54 -12.53
C GLU A 183 25.36 -8.86 -12.03
N VAL A 184 24.89 -8.91 -10.77
CA VAL A 184 24.22 -10.09 -10.21
C VAL A 184 22.73 -10.01 -10.49
N THR A 185 22.17 -11.10 -11.00
CA THR A 185 20.71 -11.23 -11.19
C THR A 185 20.15 -12.24 -10.21
N VAL A 186 19.10 -11.85 -9.49
CA VAL A 186 18.24 -12.73 -8.70
C VAL A 186 16.83 -12.66 -9.30
N ASP A 187 16.48 -13.65 -10.11
CA ASP A 187 15.19 -13.82 -10.78
C ASP A 187 14.36 -14.89 -10.06
N THR A 188 13.83 -14.52 -8.89
CA THR A 188 13.19 -15.39 -7.88
C THR A 188 14.17 -16.09 -6.93
N ALA A 189 13.81 -16.06 -5.64
CA ALA A 189 14.57 -16.72 -4.58
C ALA A 189 13.68 -16.98 -3.35
N GLU A 190 13.64 -18.24 -2.90
CA GLU A 190 12.85 -18.64 -1.73
C GLU A 190 13.74 -18.78 -0.48
N ALA A 191 13.39 -18.08 0.59
CA ALA A 191 14.03 -18.30 1.88
C ALA A 191 13.50 -19.59 2.51
N THR A 192 14.39 -20.45 3.00
CA THR A 192 14.02 -21.71 3.69
C THR A 192 13.40 -21.51 5.07
N GLY A 193 13.33 -20.26 5.57
CA GLY A 193 12.65 -19.87 6.81
C GLY A 193 11.59 -18.80 6.56
N SER A 194 10.94 -18.32 7.63
CA SER A 194 9.88 -17.31 7.53
C SER A 194 10.36 -15.92 7.09
N GLY A 195 11.68 -15.69 7.06
CA GLY A 195 12.30 -14.46 6.61
C GLY A 195 13.69 -14.70 6.02
N GLY A 196 14.19 -13.73 5.28
CA GLY A 196 15.51 -13.75 4.68
C GLY A 196 15.82 -12.45 3.95
N ILE A 197 17.08 -12.19 3.61
CA ILE A 197 17.53 -10.97 2.92
C ILE A 197 18.37 -11.38 1.70
N LEU A 198 18.14 -10.79 0.52
CA LEU A 198 18.93 -11.14 -0.68
C LEU A 198 20.36 -10.60 -0.58
N ALA A 199 20.51 -9.33 -0.22
CA ALA A 199 21.82 -8.75 0.07
C ALA A 199 21.83 -8.09 1.45
N LYS A 200 22.60 -8.70 2.36
CA LYS A 200 22.75 -8.27 3.75
C LYS A 200 24.12 -7.61 3.93
N ILE A 201 24.12 -6.30 3.95
CA ILE A 201 25.33 -5.48 3.84
C ILE A 201 25.82 -5.05 5.23
N PHE A 202 27.07 -5.37 5.49
CA PHE A 202 27.88 -4.94 6.63
C PHE A 202 29.23 -4.36 6.17
N GLY A 203 29.79 -3.42 6.92
CA GLY A 203 31.12 -2.87 6.63
C GLY A 203 31.07 -1.56 5.85
N LYS A 204 32.18 -1.11 5.27
CA LYS A 204 32.31 0.27 4.76
C LYS A 204 32.62 0.35 3.28
N ASP A 205 32.10 1.40 2.64
CA ASP A 205 32.39 1.75 1.25
C ASP A 205 32.04 0.61 0.28
N ILE A 206 30.84 0.05 0.40
CA ILE A 206 30.38 -1.10 -0.38
C ILE A 206 29.53 -0.62 -1.54
N TRP A 207 29.79 -1.12 -2.74
CA TRP A 207 28.96 -0.86 -3.90
C TRP A 207 28.05 -2.04 -4.19
N VAL A 208 26.76 -1.76 -4.36
CA VAL A 208 25.73 -2.70 -4.81
C VAL A 208 25.12 -2.07 -6.05
N ASP A 209 25.61 -2.45 -7.23
CA ASP A 209 25.30 -1.72 -8.46
C ASP A 209 25.03 -2.61 -9.68
N HIS A 210 24.20 -2.15 -10.62
CA HIS A 210 23.89 -2.89 -11.86
C HIS A 210 23.34 -4.31 -11.61
N ASN A 211 22.54 -4.49 -10.55
CA ASN A 211 21.96 -5.79 -10.20
C ASN A 211 20.45 -5.85 -10.51
N ILE A 212 19.93 -7.06 -10.59
CA ILE A 212 18.50 -7.35 -10.55
C ILE A 212 18.20 -8.10 -9.24
N PHE A 213 17.26 -7.58 -8.45
CA PHE A 213 16.71 -8.25 -7.27
C PHE A 213 15.19 -8.37 -7.46
N SER A 214 14.70 -9.59 -7.70
CA SER A 214 13.29 -9.84 -8.01
C SER A 214 12.72 -11.06 -7.28
N GLY A 215 11.41 -11.07 -7.07
CA GLY A 215 10.64 -12.29 -6.77
C GLY A 215 10.82 -12.83 -5.35
N LYS A 216 11.24 -11.98 -4.41
CA LYS A 216 11.37 -12.38 -3.00
C LYS A 216 10.00 -12.36 -2.33
N THR A 217 9.57 -13.46 -1.72
CA THR A 217 8.26 -13.58 -1.06
C THR A 217 8.32 -13.60 0.47
N ALA A 218 9.36 -14.18 1.07
CA ALA A 218 9.51 -14.27 2.54
C ALA A 218 9.70 -12.90 3.22
N ALA A 219 9.46 -12.79 4.54
CA ALA A 219 9.64 -11.54 5.32
C ALA A 219 11.10 -11.02 5.32
N ASN A 220 11.30 -9.82 5.89
CA ASN A 220 12.50 -8.96 5.87
C ASN A 220 12.73 -8.24 4.53
N PRO A 221 13.48 -7.12 4.50
CA PRO A 221 13.76 -6.38 3.27
C PRO A 221 14.49 -7.22 2.20
N MET A 222 14.40 -6.83 0.93
CA MET A 222 15.22 -7.46 -0.13
C MET A 222 16.70 -7.16 0.07
N VAL A 223 17.04 -5.90 0.38
CA VAL A 223 18.39 -5.46 0.72
C VAL A 223 18.39 -4.71 2.05
N SER A 224 19.31 -5.07 2.95
CA SER A 224 19.45 -4.42 4.26
C SER A 224 20.88 -3.93 4.48
N LEU A 225 21.03 -2.66 4.87
CA LEU A 225 22.28 -2.09 5.35
C LEU A 225 22.31 -2.22 6.88
N ASP A 226 22.75 -3.38 7.35
CA ASP A 226 22.77 -3.68 8.77
C ASP A 226 23.95 -2.96 9.42
N ARG A 227 23.64 -2.17 10.45
CA ARG A 227 24.58 -1.18 10.99
C ARG A 227 25.75 -1.80 11.73
N TRP A 228 25.58 -2.96 12.35
CA TRP A 228 26.64 -3.68 13.05
C TRP A 228 26.30 -5.17 13.13
N LEU A 229 27.31 -5.97 13.47
CA LEU A 229 27.11 -7.40 13.74
C LEU A 229 26.31 -7.54 15.03
N SER A 230 25.21 -8.30 14.99
CA SER A 230 24.41 -8.58 16.18
C SER A 230 25.28 -9.31 17.23
N GLY A 231 25.47 -8.66 18.39
CA GLY A 231 26.17 -9.18 19.56
C GLY A 231 25.88 -8.29 20.77
N ASP A 232 26.36 -8.68 21.97
CA ASP A 232 26.26 -7.92 23.23
C ASP A 232 27.06 -6.60 23.22
N LEU A 233 27.16 -5.92 22.07
CA LEU A 233 27.84 -4.64 21.91
C LEU A 233 27.08 -3.57 22.69
N VAL A 234 27.69 -3.13 23.79
CA VAL A 234 27.05 -2.23 24.75
C VAL A 234 27.61 -0.82 24.70
N THR A 235 28.80 -0.61 24.14
CA THR A 235 29.46 0.71 24.10
C THR A 235 29.63 1.26 22.68
N ASP A 236 29.68 2.58 22.56
CA ASP A 236 29.91 3.25 21.27
C ASP A 236 31.32 3.00 20.72
N GLU A 237 32.32 2.77 21.59
CA GLU A 237 33.69 2.40 21.20
C GLU A 237 33.71 1.06 20.43
N GLU A 238 32.81 0.14 20.77
CA GLU A 238 32.64 -1.13 20.08
C GLU A 238 31.77 -0.99 18.81
N LYS A 239 30.74 -0.14 18.83
CA LYS A 239 29.78 0.02 17.72
C LYS A 239 30.34 0.85 16.57
N LEU A 240 30.97 2.00 16.85
CA LEU A 240 31.41 2.97 15.84
C LEU A 240 32.36 2.37 14.77
N PRO A 241 33.33 1.51 15.12
CA PRO A 241 34.19 0.87 14.13
C PRO A 241 33.42 -0.05 13.17
N MET A 242 32.36 -0.70 13.66
CA MET A 242 31.55 -1.68 12.93
C MET A 242 30.45 -1.05 12.09
N LEU A 243 30.20 0.26 12.25
CA LEU A 243 29.14 0.95 11.54
C LEU A 243 29.25 0.76 10.04
N THR A 244 28.18 0.23 9.45
CA THR A 244 28.03 0.16 8.00
C THR A 244 27.84 1.56 7.43
N GLN A 245 28.74 2.03 6.58
CA GLN A 245 28.77 3.42 6.10
C GLN A 245 29.29 3.51 4.67
N GLY A 246 28.91 4.57 3.95
CA GLY A 246 29.42 4.81 2.60
C GLY A 246 28.93 3.79 1.56
N VAL A 247 27.79 3.14 1.81
CA VAL A 247 27.25 2.16 0.87
C VAL A 247 26.64 2.90 -0.32
N VAL A 248 26.94 2.44 -1.54
CA VAL A 248 26.37 3.00 -2.76
C VAL A 248 25.50 1.93 -3.42
N VAL A 249 24.20 2.20 -3.48
CA VAL A 249 23.20 1.40 -4.17
C VAL A 249 22.83 2.14 -5.45
N TYR A 250 23.39 1.69 -6.57
CA TYR A 250 23.36 2.43 -7.85
C TYR A 250 22.86 1.59 -9.02
N ASN A 251 21.92 2.11 -9.80
CA ASN A 251 21.52 1.52 -11.08
C ASN A 251 21.04 0.06 -10.97
N ASN A 252 20.32 -0.27 -9.89
CA ASN A 252 19.73 -1.60 -9.70
C ASN A 252 18.25 -1.60 -10.10
N TYR A 253 17.77 -2.78 -10.49
CA TYR A 253 16.35 -3.08 -10.66
C TYR A 253 15.84 -3.90 -9.47
N PHE A 254 14.94 -3.32 -8.67
CA PHE A 254 14.24 -3.99 -7.58
C PHE A 254 12.80 -4.23 -7.99
N ALA A 255 12.36 -5.49 -7.98
CA ALA A 255 11.03 -5.78 -8.47
C ALA A 255 10.30 -6.95 -7.82
N ASN A 256 8.99 -7.00 -8.11
CA ASN A 256 8.14 -8.17 -7.90
C ASN A 256 8.22 -8.66 -6.45
N ARG A 257 7.98 -7.74 -5.51
CA ARG A 257 7.91 -7.99 -4.08
C ARG A 257 6.42 -8.04 -3.71
N PRO A 258 5.77 -9.21 -3.76
CA PRO A 258 4.33 -9.31 -3.65
C PRO A 258 3.85 -9.13 -2.20
N PRO A 259 2.53 -8.94 -2.01
CA PRO A 259 1.91 -9.05 -0.69
C PRO A 259 2.26 -10.38 0.01
N ALA A 260 2.42 -10.31 1.33
CA ALA A 260 2.75 -11.44 2.18
C ALA A 260 1.63 -12.52 2.21
N ASP A 261 1.98 -13.72 2.68
CA ASP A 261 1.03 -14.80 3.01
C ASP A 261 0.02 -15.16 1.91
N GLY A 262 0.41 -15.03 0.64
CA GLY A 262 -0.48 -15.34 -0.48
C GLY A 262 -1.59 -14.32 -0.72
N LYS A 263 -1.58 -13.14 -0.07
CA LYS A 263 -2.62 -12.12 -0.24
C LYS A 263 -2.62 -11.50 -1.65
N MET A 264 -3.77 -11.01 -2.11
CA MET A 264 -3.87 -10.26 -3.37
C MET A 264 -3.41 -8.81 -3.20
N TYR A 265 -3.62 -8.24 -2.02
CA TYR A 265 -3.17 -6.92 -1.62
C TYR A 265 -2.65 -6.98 -0.19
N ALA A 266 -1.66 -6.17 0.14
CA ALA A 266 -1.14 -6.10 1.50
C ALA A 266 -2.05 -5.20 2.37
N GLY A 267 -2.14 -5.53 3.65
CA GLY A 267 -2.90 -4.81 4.65
C GLY A 267 -2.06 -3.75 5.36
N SER A 268 -2.69 -2.84 6.11
CA SER A 268 -2.00 -1.77 6.83
C SER A 268 -1.10 -2.26 7.97
N SER A 269 -1.28 -3.52 8.42
CA SER A 269 -0.46 -4.16 9.45
C SER A 269 0.73 -4.95 8.90
N ASP A 270 0.83 -5.12 7.57
CA ASP A 270 1.96 -5.82 6.96
C ASP A 270 3.23 -4.95 7.08
N ASN A 271 4.34 -5.58 7.50
CA ASN A 271 5.59 -4.89 7.89
C ASN A 271 6.79 -5.82 7.66
N ASP A 272 8.00 -5.27 7.54
CA ASP A 272 9.24 -5.97 7.18
C ASP A 272 9.22 -6.56 5.75
N TYR A 273 8.70 -5.84 4.77
CA TYR A 273 8.67 -6.26 3.36
C TYR A 273 9.27 -5.23 2.39
N GLU A 274 10.10 -4.29 2.87
CA GLU A 274 10.73 -3.24 2.08
C GLU A 274 11.54 -3.79 0.88
N ALA A 275 11.73 -2.99 -0.17
CA ALA A 275 12.78 -3.29 -1.13
C ALA A 275 14.16 -3.07 -0.50
N ILE A 276 14.34 -1.91 0.16
CA ILE A 276 15.60 -1.55 0.81
C ILE A 276 15.38 -0.93 2.20
N ARG A 277 16.24 -1.32 3.15
CA ARG A 277 16.33 -0.70 4.47
C ARG A 277 17.77 -0.26 4.78
N THR A 278 17.98 1.00 5.16
CA THR A 278 19.34 1.58 5.34
C THR A 278 19.85 1.60 6.79
N GLY A 279 19.16 0.92 7.71
CA GLY A 279 19.50 0.86 9.13
C GLY A 279 18.35 0.34 9.98
N LEU A 280 18.39 0.61 11.29
CA LEU A 280 17.36 0.23 12.26
C LEU A 280 17.02 1.41 13.18
N SER A 281 15.87 1.33 13.85
CA SER A 281 15.38 2.38 14.75
C SER A 281 16.33 2.70 15.91
N ASP A 282 17.10 1.75 16.43
CA ASP A 282 18.05 1.96 17.53
C ASP A 282 19.38 2.60 17.07
N THR A 283 19.57 2.71 15.75
CA THR A 283 20.85 3.08 15.13
C THR A 283 20.81 4.36 14.30
N HIS A 284 19.62 4.94 14.12
CA HIS A 284 19.36 5.92 13.06
C HIS A 284 20.17 7.22 13.16
N HIS A 285 20.57 7.60 14.38
CA HIS A 285 21.31 8.82 14.67
C HIS A 285 22.79 8.70 14.26
N TYR A 286 23.26 7.49 13.97
CA TYR A 286 24.58 7.31 13.40
C TYR A 286 24.57 7.64 11.90
N PRO A 287 25.63 8.30 11.40
CA PRO A 287 25.71 8.64 9.99
C PRO A 287 25.82 7.37 9.15
N GLY A 288 24.97 7.26 8.14
CA GLY A 288 25.10 6.28 7.06
C GLY A 288 26.05 6.77 5.98
N ASN A 289 25.93 8.03 5.57
CA ASN A 289 26.66 8.60 4.42
C ASN A 289 26.53 7.72 3.16
N SER A 290 25.37 7.10 2.99
CA SER A 290 25.11 6.12 1.92
C SER A 290 24.27 6.75 0.81
N PHE A 291 24.39 6.19 -0.39
CA PHE A 291 23.66 6.61 -1.58
C PHE A 291 22.69 5.51 -2.00
N VAL A 292 21.42 5.86 -2.22
CA VAL A 292 20.43 5.04 -2.91
C VAL A 292 19.98 5.85 -4.11
N VAL A 293 20.65 5.66 -5.25
CA VAL A 293 20.50 6.57 -6.38
C VAL A 293 20.41 5.87 -7.73
N GLY A 294 19.57 6.41 -8.62
CA GLY A 294 19.42 5.87 -9.97
C GLY A 294 18.84 4.46 -10.02
N ASN A 295 18.05 4.03 -9.03
CA ASN A 295 17.45 2.68 -9.01
C ASN A 295 16.00 2.72 -9.49
N LEU A 296 15.54 1.62 -10.11
CA LEU A 296 14.13 1.39 -10.43
C LEU A 296 13.53 0.41 -9.42
N PHE A 297 12.44 0.83 -8.77
CA PHE A 297 11.60 0.02 -7.90
C PHE A 297 10.25 -0.18 -8.58
N GLU A 298 9.88 -1.42 -8.88
CA GLU A 298 8.65 -1.73 -9.62
C GLU A 298 7.90 -2.90 -8.98
N ASN A 299 6.59 -2.79 -8.79
CA ASN A 299 5.79 -3.83 -8.13
C ASN A 299 6.33 -4.19 -6.72
N ILE A 300 6.70 -3.16 -5.94
CA ILE A 300 7.04 -3.31 -4.53
C ILE A 300 5.76 -3.19 -3.71
N GLN A 301 5.07 -4.31 -3.53
CA GLN A 301 3.68 -4.38 -3.05
C GLN A 301 3.54 -5.11 -1.70
N GLY A 302 4.67 -5.37 -1.03
CA GLY A 302 4.69 -6.12 0.22
C GLY A 302 4.21 -5.34 1.44
N GLU A 303 4.56 -4.05 1.53
CA GLU A 303 4.18 -3.14 2.63
C GLU A 303 4.35 -1.66 2.26
N ALA A 304 4.14 -0.78 3.25
CA ALA A 304 4.04 0.68 3.16
C ALA A 304 5.35 1.44 2.83
N GLU A 305 6.53 0.85 3.03
CA GLU A 305 7.85 1.46 2.81
C GLU A 305 8.58 0.79 1.64
N VAL A 306 8.58 1.43 0.46
CA VAL A 306 9.40 0.93 -0.69
C VAL A 306 10.88 1.05 -0.34
N VAL A 307 11.27 2.25 0.08
CA VAL A 307 12.58 2.57 0.65
C VAL A 307 12.35 2.96 2.11
N SER A 308 12.94 2.24 3.05
CA SER A 308 12.92 2.57 4.47
C SER A 308 14.28 3.12 4.91
N ASN A 309 14.44 4.44 4.83
CA ASN A 309 15.65 5.09 5.31
C ASN A 309 15.64 5.20 6.84
N LYS A 310 16.66 4.60 7.48
CA LYS A 310 16.79 4.51 8.95
C LYS A 310 18.22 4.83 9.40
N ALA A 311 18.83 5.83 8.77
CA ALA A 311 20.17 6.33 9.06
C ALA A 311 20.31 7.79 8.58
N SER A 312 21.30 8.51 9.13
CA SER A 312 21.50 9.94 8.87
C SER A 312 22.48 10.21 7.72
N ASN A 313 22.44 11.40 7.10
CA ASN A 313 23.30 11.85 6.00
C ASN A 313 23.28 10.97 4.73
N ASN A 314 22.21 10.26 4.48
CA ASN A 314 22.03 9.49 3.25
C ASN A 314 21.49 10.37 2.12
N VAL A 315 21.80 9.98 0.89
CA VAL A 315 21.29 10.60 -0.34
C VAL A 315 20.39 9.59 -1.05
N ILE A 316 19.13 9.94 -1.23
CA ILE A 316 18.11 9.12 -1.90
C ILE A 316 17.60 9.93 -3.09
N SER A 317 18.12 9.64 -4.28
CA SER A 317 18.01 10.60 -5.39
C SER A 317 17.94 9.95 -6.76
N HIS A 318 17.19 10.55 -7.68
CA HIS A 318 17.04 10.07 -9.07
C HIS A 318 16.57 8.61 -9.17
N ASN A 319 15.85 8.11 -8.15
CA ASN A 319 15.21 6.80 -8.24
C ASN A 319 13.85 6.94 -8.94
N THR A 320 13.38 5.84 -9.53
CA THR A 320 12.01 5.74 -10.04
C THR A 320 11.25 4.65 -9.28
N VAL A 321 10.06 4.96 -8.78
CA VAL A 321 9.14 4.01 -8.14
C VAL A 321 7.89 3.88 -9.00
N ARG A 322 7.44 2.65 -9.25
CA ARG A 322 6.25 2.33 -10.07
C ARG A 322 5.38 1.26 -9.43
N ASN A 323 4.06 1.39 -9.57
CA ASN A 323 3.04 0.38 -9.20
C ASN A 323 3.28 -0.31 -7.83
N SER A 324 3.53 0.47 -6.78
CA SER A 324 4.02 -0.03 -5.47
C SER A 324 3.14 0.41 -4.29
N TYR A 325 3.12 -0.36 -3.19
CA TYR A 325 2.26 -0.17 -1.99
C TYR A 325 2.72 0.95 -1.03
N GLY A 326 3.64 1.82 -1.43
CA GLY A 326 4.31 2.63 -0.43
C GLY A 326 5.03 3.84 -0.95
N SER A 327 5.73 4.47 -0.01
CA SER A 327 6.48 5.70 -0.22
C SER A 327 7.99 5.44 -0.18
N ILE A 328 8.75 6.36 -0.76
CA ILE A 328 10.13 6.61 -0.30
C ILE A 328 10.01 7.24 1.09
N THR A 329 10.41 6.50 2.11
CA THR A 329 10.21 6.89 3.50
C THR A 329 11.54 7.21 4.17
N ASN A 330 11.69 8.46 4.61
CA ASN A 330 12.63 8.78 5.69
C ASN A 330 11.98 8.39 7.01
N ARG A 331 12.19 7.16 7.46
CA ARG A 331 11.53 6.63 8.64
C ARG A 331 12.22 7.08 9.92
N HIS A 332 13.55 7.17 9.88
CA HIS A 332 14.40 7.68 10.94
C HIS A 332 15.73 8.21 10.39
N GLY A 333 16.43 9.00 11.21
CA GLY A 333 17.75 9.55 10.90
C GLY A 333 17.59 10.91 10.24
N ASN A 334 18.52 11.80 10.53
CA ASN A 334 18.44 13.21 10.19
C ASN A 334 19.38 13.60 9.04
N THR A 335 19.23 14.84 8.55
CA THR A 335 20.13 15.44 7.54
C THR A 335 20.24 14.64 6.24
N ASN A 336 19.17 13.92 5.88
CA ASN A 336 19.09 13.18 4.61
C ASN A 336 18.68 14.08 3.44
N VAL A 337 19.15 13.75 2.24
CA VAL A 337 18.78 14.39 0.97
C VAL A 337 17.86 13.47 0.18
N ILE A 338 16.69 13.97 -0.19
CA ILE A 338 15.65 13.27 -0.96
C ILE A 338 15.34 14.13 -2.18
N ASP A 339 16.03 13.87 -3.29
CA ASP A 339 16.10 14.83 -4.41
C ASP A 339 15.90 14.18 -5.78
N GLY A 340 15.07 14.78 -6.62
CA GLY A 340 14.95 14.38 -8.03
C GLY A 340 14.37 12.97 -8.25
N ASN A 341 13.63 12.42 -7.29
CA ASN A 341 12.99 11.11 -7.45
C ASN A 341 11.70 11.23 -8.27
N PHE A 342 11.40 10.22 -9.08
CA PHE A 342 10.13 10.07 -9.79
C PHE A 342 9.30 8.96 -9.14
N VAL A 343 8.09 9.26 -8.70
CA VAL A 343 7.18 8.27 -8.11
C VAL A 343 5.87 8.26 -8.89
N PHE A 344 5.56 7.12 -9.50
CA PHE A 344 4.32 6.89 -10.23
C PHE A 344 3.50 5.82 -9.53
N GLY A 345 2.26 6.16 -9.20
CA GLY A 345 1.33 5.19 -8.64
C GLY A 345 0.93 4.12 -9.64
N ASP A 346 0.86 4.46 -10.94
CA ASP A 346 0.40 3.57 -12.02
C ASP A 346 -0.91 2.84 -11.66
N GLY A 347 -1.87 3.58 -11.09
CA GLY A 347 -3.14 3.05 -10.62
C GLY A 347 -3.05 2.10 -9.40
N TYR A 348 -1.88 1.96 -8.75
CA TYR A 348 -1.79 1.20 -7.51
C TYR A 348 -2.62 1.86 -6.41
N PRO A 349 -3.67 1.20 -5.88
CA PRO A 349 -4.67 1.82 -5.01
C PRO A 349 -4.09 2.32 -3.69
N PHE A 350 -2.93 1.80 -3.33
CA PHE A 350 -2.24 2.11 -2.11
C PHE A 350 -0.87 2.75 -2.36
N ALA A 351 -0.65 3.30 -3.56
CA ALA A 351 0.54 4.07 -3.87
C ALA A 351 0.69 5.27 -2.94
N GLY A 352 1.93 5.49 -2.49
CA GLY A 352 2.36 6.71 -1.82
C GLY A 352 3.44 7.43 -2.63
N GLY A 353 3.86 8.59 -2.14
CA GLY A 353 4.96 9.37 -2.67
C GLY A 353 6.13 9.41 -1.70
N LEU A 354 6.20 10.47 -0.89
CA LEU A 354 7.25 10.68 0.11
C LEU A 354 6.66 10.69 1.52
N ARG A 355 7.39 10.10 2.48
CA ARG A 355 7.09 10.22 3.91
C ARG A 355 8.31 10.69 4.69
N ILE A 356 8.18 11.83 5.38
CA ILE A 356 9.26 12.54 6.05
C ILE A 356 9.03 12.53 7.56
N VAL A 357 10.03 12.03 8.28
CA VAL A 357 10.17 12.02 9.74
C VAL A 357 11.55 12.58 10.04
N ASP A 358 11.77 13.10 11.25
CA ASP A 358 13.07 13.55 11.75
C ASP A 358 13.53 14.90 11.15
N ASP A 359 14.74 15.35 11.50
CA ASP A 359 15.20 16.71 11.28
C ASP A 359 16.20 16.91 10.11
N GLY A 360 16.36 18.16 9.67
CA GLY A 360 17.50 18.58 8.84
C GLY A 360 17.43 18.18 7.35
N HIS A 361 16.30 17.68 6.87
CA HIS A 361 16.16 17.14 5.53
C HIS A 361 16.13 18.18 4.41
N ILE A 362 16.69 17.79 3.25
CA ILE A 362 16.48 18.47 1.97
C ILE A 362 15.58 17.59 1.12
N VAL A 363 14.42 18.10 0.73
CA VAL A 363 13.39 17.39 -0.06
C VAL A 363 13.03 18.24 -1.27
N THR A 364 13.70 18.00 -2.40
CA THR A 364 13.67 18.90 -3.56
C THR A 364 13.50 18.20 -4.88
N ASN A 365 12.92 18.87 -5.88
CA ASN A 365 12.84 18.38 -7.26
C ASN A 365 12.16 17.03 -7.45
N ASN A 366 11.42 16.52 -6.46
CA ASN A 366 10.75 15.24 -6.60
C ASN A 366 9.47 15.43 -7.41
N TYR A 367 9.21 14.48 -8.32
CA TYR A 367 7.99 14.39 -9.09
C TYR A 367 7.18 13.20 -8.58
N ILE A 368 5.97 13.45 -8.10
CA ILE A 368 5.05 12.43 -7.62
C ILE A 368 3.75 12.51 -8.40
N GLU A 369 3.32 11.38 -8.94
CA GLU A 369 2.06 11.26 -9.68
C GLU A 369 1.31 10.03 -9.20
N GLY A 370 0.00 10.16 -9.00
CA GLY A 370 -0.84 8.99 -8.80
C GLY A 370 -0.80 8.40 -7.38
N ALA A 371 -0.59 9.18 -6.32
CA ALA A 371 -0.78 8.65 -4.97
C ALA A 371 -2.28 8.37 -4.74
N ARG A 372 -2.62 7.21 -4.16
CA ARG A 372 -4.01 6.69 -4.12
C ARG A 372 -4.52 6.23 -2.77
N TYR A 373 -3.65 6.06 -1.78
CA TYR A 373 -4.10 5.58 -0.48
C TYR A 373 -4.84 6.69 0.30
N LYS A 374 -6.17 6.81 0.08
CA LYS A 374 -7.01 7.86 0.68
C LYS A 374 -7.20 7.66 2.19
N ALA A 375 -7.48 6.42 2.60
CA ALA A 375 -7.83 6.06 3.99
C ALA A 375 -6.61 5.93 4.93
N THR A 376 -5.68 6.88 4.86
CA THR A 376 -4.48 6.89 5.72
C THR A 376 -3.92 8.30 5.87
N THR A 377 -3.21 8.53 6.96
CA THR A 377 -2.47 9.76 7.25
C THR A 377 -0.95 9.59 7.10
N HIS A 378 -0.51 8.43 6.60
CA HIS A 378 0.91 8.09 6.42
C HIS A 378 1.31 7.95 4.95
N HIS A 379 0.38 8.14 4.02
CA HIS A 379 0.61 8.07 2.58
C HIS A 379 -0.11 9.21 1.87
N GLY A 380 0.42 9.61 0.73
CA GLY A 380 0.00 10.76 -0.05
C GLY A 380 1.13 11.19 -0.98
N GLY A 381 1.02 12.35 -1.61
CA GLY A 381 2.09 12.90 -2.45
C GLY A 381 3.35 13.20 -1.63
N ILE A 382 3.23 14.13 -0.69
CA ILE A 382 4.28 14.44 0.30
C ILE A 382 3.65 14.44 1.69
N VAL A 383 4.15 13.58 2.57
CA VAL A 383 3.71 13.47 3.97
C VAL A 383 4.78 13.97 4.91
N ILE A 384 4.51 15.09 5.57
CA ILE A 384 5.28 15.61 6.70
C ILE A 384 4.60 15.10 7.96
N LEU A 385 5.25 14.15 8.65
CA LEU A 385 4.63 13.46 9.78
C LEU A 385 4.75 14.27 11.08
N GLY A 386 3.71 14.24 11.92
CA GLY A 386 3.82 14.64 13.31
C GLY A 386 4.71 13.69 14.12
N SER A 387 4.99 14.06 15.37
CA SER A 387 5.89 13.33 16.28
C SER A 387 5.23 12.95 17.60
N ASP A 388 5.67 11.83 18.18
CA ASP A 388 5.34 11.40 19.54
C ASP A 388 6.43 11.79 20.57
N GLY A 389 7.35 12.67 20.19
CA GLY A 389 8.43 13.16 21.04
C GLY A 389 9.55 12.14 21.27
N ALA A 390 9.63 11.07 20.45
CA ALA A 390 10.69 10.08 20.54
C ALA A 390 12.07 10.72 20.30
N GLY A 391 13.04 10.40 21.16
CA GLY A 391 14.44 10.81 20.98
C GLY A 391 15.28 9.80 20.20
N ASP A 392 16.56 10.11 20.04
CA ASP A 392 17.55 9.27 19.36
C ASP A 392 17.57 7.83 19.89
N GLY A 393 17.60 6.87 18.96
CA GLY A 393 17.66 5.44 19.26
C GLY A 393 16.33 4.82 19.73
N ASN A 394 15.22 5.58 19.71
CA ASN A 394 13.87 5.05 19.97
C ASN A 394 13.14 4.70 18.66
N ASN A 395 12.14 3.81 18.76
CA ASN A 395 11.32 3.35 17.63
C ASN A 395 10.08 4.20 17.32
N GLY A 396 9.81 5.24 18.12
CA GLY A 396 8.75 6.22 17.85
C GLY A 396 9.08 7.14 16.66
N TYR A 397 8.34 8.23 16.53
CA TYR A 397 8.55 9.23 15.48
C TYR A 397 9.24 10.46 16.06
N GLN A 398 10.47 10.69 15.64
CA GLN A 398 11.24 11.87 16.01
C GLN A 398 10.57 13.16 15.50
N GLN A 399 10.86 14.27 16.16
CA GLN A 399 10.31 15.58 15.79
C GLN A 399 10.76 15.93 14.37
N VAL A 400 9.80 16.15 13.48
CA VAL A 400 10.10 16.80 12.21
C VAL A 400 10.39 18.27 12.47
N GLU A 401 11.64 18.68 12.29
CA GLU A 401 12.04 20.07 12.39
C GLU A 401 13.18 20.46 11.44
N ASN A 402 13.22 21.75 11.09
CA ASN A 402 14.28 22.33 10.27
C ASN A 402 14.48 21.55 8.96
N ILE A 403 13.42 21.46 8.14
CA ILE A 403 13.45 20.75 6.86
C ILE A 403 13.18 21.70 5.70
N HIS A 404 13.82 21.47 4.56
CA HIS A 404 13.66 22.27 3.33
C HIS A 404 12.92 21.45 2.28
N VAL A 405 11.66 21.79 2.04
CA VAL A 405 10.77 21.10 1.09
C VAL A 405 10.43 22.06 -0.05
N ALA A 406 11.17 22.00 -1.14
CA ALA A 406 11.02 23.00 -2.20
C ALA A 406 11.12 22.46 -3.62
N HIS A 407 10.43 23.13 -4.54
CA HIS A 407 10.48 22.77 -5.96
C HIS A 407 10.08 21.30 -6.22
N ASN A 408 9.14 20.76 -5.46
CA ASN A 408 8.55 19.46 -5.77
C ASN A 408 7.28 19.65 -6.61
N THR A 409 6.93 18.62 -7.38
CA THR A 409 5.70 18.57 -8.18
C THR A 409 4.89 17.35 -7.76
N VAL A 410 3.66 17.56 -7.31
CA VAL A 410 2.69 16.51 -6.99
C VAL A 410 1.51 16.64 -7.95
N VAL A 411 1.16 15.56 -8.65
CA VAL A 411 0.08 15.57 -9.64
C VAL A 411 -0.88 14.42 -9.40
N ASN A 412 -2.17 14.64 -9.65
CA ASN A 412 -3.21 13.61 -9.67
C ASN A 412 -3.10 12.69 -8.45
N SER A 413 -3.20 13.24 -7.25
CA SER A 413 -2.89 12.52 -6.01
C SER A 413 -3.90 12.81 -4.90
N VAL A 414 -4.35 11.76 -4.20
CA VAL A 414 -5.03 11.91 -2.92
C VAL A 414 -4.02 12.32 -1.86
N ASN A 415 -4.47 12.97 -0.79
CA ASN A 415 -3.59 13.40 0.31
C ASN A 415 -2.34 14.11 -0.24
N SER A 416 -2.53 14.99 -1.24
CA SER A 416 -1.45 15.52 -2.08
C SER A 416 -0.31 16.10 -1.24
N VAL A 417 -0.64 16.89 -0.23
CA VAL A 417 0.30 17.31 0.81
C VAL A 417 -0.33 17.12 2.18
N ASN A 418 0.29 16.27 3.00
CA ASN A 418 -0.06 16.11 4.40
C ASN A 418 0.94 16.88 5.27
N ILE A 419 0.48 17.89 6.00
CA ILE A 419 1.37 18.80 6.74
C ILE A 419 1.60 18.40 8.21
N ASP A 420 0.82 17.45 8.73
CA ASP A 420 0.87 16.98 10.12
C ASP A 420 0.34 15.53 10.21
N GLY A 421 0.97 14.65 9.44
CA GLY A 421 0.49 13.29 9.25
C GLY A 421 0.62 12.40 10.48
N GLY A 422 -0.09 11.27 10.47
CA GLY A 422 0.07 10.22 11.48
C GLY A 422 -0.63 10.43 12.82
N GLY A 423 -1.37 11.53 13.02
CA GLY A 423 -2.20 11.77 14.20
C GLY A 423 -1.40 11.82 15.51
N LYS A 424 -0.25 12.48 15.50
CA LYS A 424 0.71 12.49 16.62
C LYS A 424 0.53 13.71 17.54
N SER A 425 1.15 13.65 18.72
CA SER A 425 0.97 14.67 19.77
C SER A 425 1.60 16.01 19.43
N ASP A 426 2.69 16.02 18.65
CA ASP A 426 3.48 17.20 18.34
C ASP A 426 3.50 17.44 16.83
N GLN A 427 3.24 18.68 16.41
CA GLN A 427 3.20 19.05 14.99
C GLN A 427 4.60 19.33 14.44
N PRO A 428 4.82 19.23 13.12
CA PRO A 428 6.04 19.72 12.47
C PRO A 428 6.27 21.21 12.70
N LYS A 429 7.54 21.61 12.77
CA LYS A 429 7.96 23.00 13.04
C LYS A 429 9.22 23.36 12.24
N GLN A 430 9.50 24.64 12.01
CA GLN A 430 10.63 25.07 11.16
C GLN A 430 10.65 24.35 9.78
N VAL A 431 9.48 24.21 9.16
CA VAL A 431 9.34 23.66 7.81
C VAL A 431 9.49 24.80 6.81
N TYR A 432 10.44 24.72 5.89
CA TYR A 432 10.58 25.65 4.77
C TYR A 432 9.93 25.02 3.52
N PHE A 433 8.62 25.19 3.37
CA PHE A 433 7.81 24.61 2.29
C PHE A 433 7.57 25.65 1.19
N ALA A 434 8.39 25.63 0.13
CA ALA A 434 8.43 26.73 -0.83
C ALA A 434 8.48 26.32 -2.31
N ASN A 435 7.80 27.09 -3.15
CA ASN A 435 7.86 26.94 -4.61
C ASN A 435 7.52 25.53 -5.11
N ASN A 436 6.59 24.83 -4.44
CA ASN A 436 6.08 23.53 -4.89
C ASN A 436 4.87 23.70 -5.81
N ILE A 437 4.64 22.73 -6.70
CA ILE A 437 3.41 22.61 -7.48
C ILE A 437 2.60 21.44 -6.95
N VAL A 438 1.30 21.67 -6.71
CA VAL A 438 0.31 20.60 -6.61
C VAL A 438 -0.72 20.80 -7.72
N ASP A 439 -0.88 19.84 -8.61
CA ASP A 439 -1.88 19.90 -9.67
C ASP A 439 -2.81 18.70 -9.63
N GLN A 440 -4.05 18.90 -10.06
CA GLN A 440 -5.09 17.87 -10.14
C GLN A 440 -5.24 17.09 -8.82
N ALA A 441 -5.20 17.79 -7.67
CA ALA A 441 -5.37 17.11 -6.39
C ALA A 441 -6.73 16.38 -6.33
N VAL A 442 -6.72 15.13 -5.88
CA VAL A 442 -7.93 14.34 -5.64
C VAL A 442 -8.40 14.60 -4.21
N GLY A 443 -9.48 15.37 -4.07
CA GLY A 443 -9.92 15.90 -2.79
C GLY A 443 -9.13 17.15 -2.36
N PRO A 444 -9.06 17.44 -1.05
CA PRO A 444 -8.31 18.59 -0.55
C PRO A 444 -6.81 18.52 -0.88
N ILE A 445 -6.25 19.65 -1.32
CA ILE A 445 -4.82 19.79 -1.65
C ILE A 445 -3.95 19.54 -0.40
N PHE A 446 -4.25 20.25 0.69
CA PHE A 446 -3.59 20.11 1.98
C PHE A 446 -4.47 19.36 2.97
N VAL A 447 -3.93 18.34 3.62
CA VAL A 447 -4.65 17.53 4.61
C VAL A 447 -3.92 17.49 5.96
N GLN A 448 -4.65 17.11 7.00
CA GLN A 448 -4.25 17.16 8.41
C GLN A 448 -3.94 18.58 8.86
N THR A 449 -4.82 19.53 8.54
CA THR A 449 -4.56 20.96 8.78
C THR A 449 -5.21 21.52 10.05
N ASP A 450 -5.82 20.68 10.89
CA ASP A 450 -6.56 21.07 12.10
C ASP A 450 -5.74 21.90 13.11
N ARG A 451 -4.43 21.65 13.20
CA ARG A 451 -3.52 22.39 14.09
C ARG A 451 -2.85 23.61 13.44
N SER A 452 -3.19 23.88 12.18
CA SER A 452 -2.51 24.84 11.30
C SER A 452 -1.02 24.55 11.13
N VAL A 453 -0.31 25.40 10.38
CA VAL A 453 1.15 25.37 10.28
C VAL A 453 1.78 26.02 11.52
N SER A 454 2.98 25.57 11.90
CA SER A 454 3.72 26.20 13.01
C SER A 454 4.14 27.63 12.66
N ASN A 455 4.14 28.53 13.65
CA ASN A 455 4.52 29.94 13.47
C ASN A 455 6.01 30.16 13.12
N ASP A 456 6.85 29.15 13.33
CA ASP A 456 8.26 29.15 12.96
C ASP A 456 8.54 28.46 11.62
N SER A 457 7.49 27.98 10.93
CA SER A 457 7.57 27.45 9.57
C SER A 457 7.33 28.55 8.53
N VAL A 458 7.87 28.35 7.33
CA VAL A 458 7.75 29.26 6.19
C VAL A 458 7.09 28.50 5.04
N TYR A 459 5.87 28.90 4.70
CA TYR A 459 5.14 28.41 3.53
C TYR A 459 4.98 29.55 2.54
N THR A 460 5.48 29.40 1.29
CA THR A 460 5.47 30.52 0.32
C THR A 460 5.70 30.08 -1.12
N GLY A 461 5.10 30.81 -2.07
CA GLY A 461 5.32 30.62 -3.51
C GLY A 461 4.80 29.29 -4.06
N ASN A 462 3.93 28.59 -3.33
CA ASN A 462 3.35 27.33 -3.77
C ASN A 462 2.23 27.62 -4.78
N HIS A 463 2.15 26.85 -5.86
CA HIS A 463 1.07 26.94 -6.85
C HIS A 463 0.24 25.66 -6.80
N VAL A 464 -1.06 25.81 -6.63
CA VAL A 464 -1.93 24.67 -6.33
C VAL A 464 -3.22 24.69 -7.15
N TYR A 465 -3.66 23.51 -7.58
CA TYR A 465 -4.94 23.29 -8.23
C TYR A 465 -5.57 21.98 -7.74
N GLY A 466 -6.84 22.07 -7.35
CA GLY A 466 -7.64 21.00 -6.75
C GLY A 466 -9.05 21.49 -6.44
N SER A 467 -9.93 20.59 -6.02
CA SER A 467 -11.32 20.94 -5.69
C SER A 467 -11.42 21.81 -4.42
N GLU A 468 -10.54 21.58 -3.46
CA GLU A 468 -10.50 22.27 -2.18
C GLU A 468 -9.06 22.57 -1.77
N LEU A 469 -8.83 23.73 -1.15
CA LEU A 469 -7.50 24.11 -0.67
C LEU A 469 -7.04 23.20 0.47
N ALA A 470 -7.91 22.95 1.46
CA ALA A 470 -7.55 22.17 2.64
C ALA A 470 -8.77 21.44 3.22
N ASP A 471 -8.51 20.42 4.04
CA ASP A 471 -9.53 19.59 4.70
C ASP A 471 -10.29 20.31 5.83
N THR A 472 -9.88 21.53 6.18
CA THR A 472 -10.64 22.44 7.04
C THR A 472 -10.66 23.86 6.48
N SER A 473 -11.73 24.59 6.80
CA SER A 473 -11.90 26.01 6.48
C SER A 473 -11.12 26.97 7.40
N SER A 474 -10.42 26.46 8.42
CA SER A 474 -9.68 27.29 9.39
C SER A 474 -8.33 27.79 8.90
N ILE A 475 -7.75 27.15 7.88
CA ILE A 475 -6.47 27.53 7.29
C ILE A 475 -6.71 28.23 5.94
N THR A 476 -5.92 29.26 5.65
CA THR A 476 -6.07 30.07 4.44
C THR A 476 -4.95 29.83 3.44
N ASP A 477 -5.16 30.28 2.20
CA ASP A 477 -4.13 30.35 1.16
C ASP A 477 -2.90 31.14 1.63
N SER A 478 -3.11 32.19 2.42
CA SER A 478 -2.03 32.99 2.99
C SER A 478 -1.20 32.26 4.05
N ASP A 479 -1.80 31.37 4.84
CA ASP A 479 -1.08 30.55 5.83
C ASP A 479 -0.20 29.50 5.15
N LEU A 480 -0.66 29.00 3.98
CA LEU A 480 0.01 27.98 3.17
C LEU A 480 0.91 28.57 2.08
N GLY A 481 0.96 29.90 1.97
CA GLY A 481 1.68 30.60 0.92
C GLY A 481 1.33 30.10 -0.47
N ALA A 482 0.06 29.76 -0.68
CA ALA A 482 -0.45 29.07 -1.84
C ALA A 482 -1.19 30.04 -2.78
N THR A 483 -0.93 29.91 -4.08
CA THR A 483 -1.71 30.56 -5.14
C THR A 483 -2.59 29.51 -5.81
N LEU A 484 -3.90 29.69 -5.73
CA LEU A 484 -4.87 28.86 -6.44
C LEU A 484 -4.84 29.20 -7.93
N GLU A 485 -4.42 28.23 -8.74
CA GLU A 485 -4.34 28.34 -10.20
C GLU A 485 -5.54 27.67 -10.87
N THR A 486 -5.71 27.86 -12.17
CA THR A 486 -6.33 26.83 -13.04
C THR A 486 -5.24 25.84 -13.42
N SER A 487 -5.53 24.54 -13.57
CA SER A 487 -4.53 23.48 -13.84
C SER A 487 -3.36 24.00 -14.69
N PRO A 488 -2.18 24.20 -14.07
CA PRO A 488 -1.07 24.86 -14.74
C PRO A 488 -0.22 23.88 -15.56
N MET A 489 -0.54 22.58 -15.52
CA MET A 489 0.28 21.51 -16.08
C MET A 489 -0.43 20.77 -17.22
N LEU A 490 0.36 20.20 -18.13
CA LEU A 490 -0.09 19.26 -19.14
C LEU A 490 0.92 18.12 -19.26
N ALA A 491 0.43 16.89 -19.42
CA ALA A 491 1.28 15.74 -19.70
C ALA A 491 2.06 15.96 -21.01
N ALA A 492 3.38 15.90 -20.94
CA ALA A 492 4.26 15.88 -22.09
C ALA A 492 4.25 14.49 -22.75
N THR A 493 4.89 14.35 -23.92
CA THR A 493 4.91 13.09 -24.69
C THR A 493 5.58 11.92 -23.95
N ASN A 494 6.37 12.20 -22.92
CA ASN A 494 7.00 11.20 -22.06
C ASN A 494 6.15 10.84 -20.83
N GLY A 495 4.91 11.33 -20.74
CA GLY A 495 3.99 11.09 -19.63
C GLY A 495 4.18 12.01 -18.42
N ILE A 496 5.23 12.84 -18.38
CA ILE A 496 5.48 13.74 -17.25
C ILE A 496 4.65 15.01 -17.42
N TYR A 497 3.90 15.41 -16.40
CA TYR A 497 3.21 16.69 -16.37
C TYR A 497 4.21 17.84 -16.24
N ARG A 498 4.09 18.84 -17.13
CA ARG A 498 4.95 20.02 -17.17
C ARG A 498 4.13 21.31 -17.27
N PRO A 499 4.66 22.46 -16.81
CA PRO A 499 3.96 23.73 -16.91
C PRO A 499 3.57 24.11 -18.35
N ILE A 500 2.30 24.45 -18.57
CA ILE A 500 1.77 24.93 -19.86
C ILE A 500 2.34 26.32 -20.21
N SER A 501 2.56 27.15 -19.19
CA SER A 501 3.10 28.50 -19.31
C SER A 501 4.20 28.72 -18.26
N PRO A 502 5.40 28.15 -18.47
CA PRO A 502 6.51 28.24 -17.49
C PRO A 502 6.81 29.69 -17.06
N SER A 503 6.70 30.65 -17.99
CA SER A 503 6.92 32.08 -17.72
C SER A 503 5.95 32.73 -16.71
N SER A 504 4.82 32.09 -16.37
CA SER A 504 3.90 32.57 -15.34
C SER A 504 4.14 31.93 -13.96
N LEU A 505 4.93 30.86 -13.88
CA LEU A 505 5.25 30.15 -12.64
C LEU A 505 6.65 30.49 -12.15
N ILE A 506 6.89 31.78 -11.90
CA ILE A 506 8.20 32.25 -11.44
C ILE A 506 8.33 32.05 -9.94
N ALA A 507 9.38 31.33 -9.52
CA ALA A 507 9.65 31.07 -8.12
C ALA A 507 10.00 32.36 -7.36
N GLY A 508 9.41 32.52 -6.19
CA GLY A 508 9.72 33.61 -5.28
C GLY A 508 11.02 33.37 -4.52
N SER A 509 11.70 34.44 -4.08
CA SER A 509 12.71 34.33 -3.04
C SER A 509 12.04 34.06 -1.69
N TYR A 510 12.63 33.20 -0.88
CA TYR A 510 12.10 32.83 0.44
C TYR A 510 13.24 32.66 1.46
N ASP A 511 12.88 32.73 2.73
CA ASP A 511 13.77 32.31 3.82
C ASP A 511 13.81 30.79 3.84
N LYS A 512 15.03 30.23 3.84
CA LYS A 512 15.30 28.80 3.86
C LYS A 512 16.27 28.43 4.98
N GLY A 513 16.38 29.26 6.01
CA GLY A 513 17.33 29.06 7.10
C GLY A 513 18.77 28.95 6.59
N ASP A 514 19.47 27.92 7.05
CA ASP A 514 20.87 27.64 6.68
C ASP A 514 21.00 26.72 5.45
N PHE A 515 19.90 26.36 4.78
CA PHE A 515 19.93 25.51 3.60
C PHE A 515 20.46 26.23 2.35
N ASP A 516 21.13 25.49 1.48
CA ASP A 516 21.61 25.99 0.20
C ASP A 516 20.45 26.22 -0.79
N SER A 517 20.69 27.03 -1.82
CA SER A 517 19.69 27.24 -2.87
C SER A 517 19.56 25.98 -3.73
N VAL A 518 18.36 25.70 -4.20
CA VAL A 518 18.12 24.65 -5.20
C VAL A 518 18.64 25.15 -6.54
N THR A 519 19.70 24.52 -7.06
CA THR A 519 20.36 24.93 -8.31
C THR A 519 20.12 23.99 -9.47
N MET A 520 19.62 22.78 -9.24
CA MET A 520 19.29 21.79 -10.26
C MET A 520 17.77 21.55 -10.28
N ASP A 521 17.24 21.17 -11.44
CA ASP A 521 15.86 20.70 -11.60
C ASP A 521 15.78 19.17 -11.73
N MET A 522 14.57 18.63 -11.86
CA MET A 522 14.33 17.18 -11.97
C MET A 522 14.91 16.54 -13.23
N ASP A 523 15.17 17.35 -14.26
CA ASP A 523 15.81 16.93 -15.51
C ASP A 523 17.34 16.92 -15.38
N GLY A 524 17.88 17.22 -14.20
CA GLY A 524 19.33 17.26 -13.96
C GLY A 524 19.99 18.43 -14.68
N THR A 525 19.27 19.53 -14.89
CA THR A 525 19.80 20.73 -15.53
C THR A 525 19.90 21.89 -14.55
N GLU A 526 20.85 22.81 -14.79
CA GLU A 526 21.02 23.98 -13.92
C GLU A 526 19.84 24.94 -14.09
N ARG A 527 19.20 25.28 -12.97
CA ARG A 527 18.10 26.23 -12.94
C ARG A 527 18.53 27.61 -13.45
N GLY A 528 17.65 28.27 -14.20
CA GLY A 528 17.94 29.58 -14.80
C GLY A 528 18.09 30.71 -13.77
N GLU A 529 18.57 31.87 -14.21
CA GLU A 529 18.63 33.06 -13.32
C GLU A 529 17.24 33.46 -12.78
N VAL A 530 16.19 33.15 -13.56
CA VAL A 530 14.80 33.26 -13.15
C VAL A 530 14.26 31.84 -13.07
N THR A 531 14.21 31.30 -11.86
CA THR A 531 13.81 29.93 -11.60
C THR A 531 12.29 29.77 -11.61
N GLN A 532 11.81 28.61 -12.02
CA GLN A 532 10.40 28.25 -11.99
C GLN A 532 9.99 27.51 -10.71
N VAL A 533 8.69 27.58 -10.40
CA VAL A 533 8.03 26.81 -9.34
C VAL A 533 7.93 25.35 -9.79
N GLY A 534 8.06 24.42 -8.84
CA GLY A 534 7.97 22.98 -9.09
C GLY A 534 9.29 22.37 -9.53
N ALA A 535 9.22 21.07 -9.83
CA ALA A 535 10.38 20.21 -10.08
C ALA A 535 11.07 20.50 -11.42
N ASP A 536 10.36 21.09 -12.38
CA ASP A 536 10.88 21.47 -13.70
C ASP A 536 11.38 22.91 -13.73
N ASP A 537 12.37 23.21 -14.58
CA ASP A 537 12.76 24.57 -14.94
C ASP A 537 13.06 24.66 -16.45
N ASP A 538 12.11 25.17 -17.24
CA ASP A 538 12.23 25.25 -18.71
C ASP A 538 13.37 26.21 -19.12
N ASN A 539 14.57 25.64 -19.25
CA ASN A 539 15.82 26.34 -19.55
C ASN A 539 16.41 25.94 -20.92
N SER A 540 15.69 25.17 -21.73
CA SER A 540 16.10 24.64 -23.05
C SER A 540 17.36 23.75 -23.07
N ASN A 541 17.88 23.35 -21.90
CA ASN A 541 19.04 22.46 -21.80
C ASN A 541 18.64 21.00 -22.10
N VAL A 542 19.64 20.17 -22.41
CA VAL A 542 19.42 18.72 -22.60
C VAL A 542 19.27 18.07 -21.23
N ALA A 543 18.13 17.42 -20.99
CA ALA A 543 17.88 16.66 -19.77
C ALA A 543 18.95 15.58 -19.56
N THR A 544 19.50 15.53 -18.35
CA THR A 544 20.44 14.50 -17.86
C THR A 544 19.81 13.61 -16.78
N SER A 545 18.50 13.68 -16.61
CA SER A 545 17.69 12.82 -15.76
C SER A 545 16.35 12.55 -16.44
N LYS A 546 15.79 11.37 -16.17
CA LYS A 546 14.46 10.95 -16.65
C LYS A 546 13.91 9.86 -15.72
N PRO A 547 12.58 9.61 -15.75
CA PRO A 547 12.02 8.39 -15.21
C PRO A 547 12.70 7.16 -15.80
N LEU A 548 13.18 6.28 -14.92
CA LEU A 548 13.90 5.07 -15.29
C LEU A 548 12.92 3.97 -15.72
N THR A 549 13.29 3.21 -16.73
CA THR A 549 12.62 1.98 -17.16
C THR A 549 13.56 0.80 -16.96
N TYR A 550 13.06 -0.42 -17.18
CA TYR A 550 13.90 -1.62 -17.08
C TYR A 550 15.14 -1.57 -17.99
N ALA A 551 15.04 -0.89 -19.14
CA ALA A 551 16.16 -0.75 -20.07
C ALA A 551 17.27 0.21 -19.59
N ASP A 552 16.99 1.03 -18.57
CA ASP A 552 17.93 2.05 -18.08
C ASP A 552 18.79 1.54 -16.90
N VAL A 553 18.38 0.44 -16.25
CA VAL A 553 18.97 -0.05 -15.00
C VAL A 553 19.34 -1.54 -15.08
N GLY A 554 20.05 -2.02 -14.06
CA GLY A 554 20.41 -3.43 -13.95
C GLY A 554 21.72 -3.76 -14.68
N PRO A 555 21.98 -5.04 -14.97
CA PRO A 555 23.23 -5.47 -15.56
C PRO A 555 23.39 -4.97 -17.00
N SER A 556 24.65 -4.82 -17.41
CA SER A 556 25.05 -4.48 -18.78
C SER A 556 24.79 -5.59 -19.80
N TYR A 557 24.57 -6.83 -19.35
CA TYR A 557 24.13 -7.93 -20.20
C TYR A 557 22.61 -7.96 -20.37
N ASP A 558 22.16 -8.36 -21.55
CA ASP A 558 20.74 -8.56 -21.84
C ASP A 558 20.17 -9.70 -20.98
N TYR A 559 19.18 -9.37 -20.16
CA TYR A 559 18.39 -10.29 -19.36
C TYR A 559 16.91 -9.95 -19.55
N PRO A 560 16.01 -10.93 -19.76
CA PRO A 560 14.58 -10.65 -19.83
C PRO A 560 14.06 -10.05 -18.52
N LYS A 561 13.19 -9.04 -18.60
CA LYS A 561 12.55 -8.46 -17.42
C LYS A 561 11.89 -9.58 -16.58
N PRO A 562 12.27 -9.74 -15.30
CA PRO A 562 11.64 -10.72 -14.41
C PRO A 562 10.12 -10.60 -14.38
N GLU A 563 9.44 -11.74 -14.52
CA GLU A 563 7.97 -11.79 -14.52
C GLU A 563 7.42 -11.38 -13.15
N ALA A 564 6.31 -10.63 -13.16
CA ALA A 564 5.65 -10.20 -11.95
C ALA A 564 4.84 -11.33 -11.31
N ILE A 565 4.90 -11.43 -9.98
CA ILE A 565 4.05 -12.37 -9.20
C ILE A 565 2.60 -11.87 -9.16
N MET A 566 2.42 -10.55 -9.02
CA MET A 566 1.13 -9.89 -9.14
C MET A 566 1.01 -9.36 -10.57
N VAL A 567 0.10 -9.93 -11.36
CA VAL A 567 -0.08 -9.58 -12.76
C VAL A 567 -1.43 -8.93 -12.94
N GLU A 568 -1.43 -7.72 -13.46
CA GLU A 568 -2.66 -7.03 -13.85
C GLU A 568 -3.12 -7.50 -15.23
N ALA A 569 -4.40 -7.81 -15.35
CA ALA A 569 -5.04 -8.05 -16.63
C ALA A 569 -5.41 -6.71 -17.26
N GLU A 570 -5.13 -6.57 -18.55
CA GLU A 570 -5.47 -5.39 -19.32
C GLU A 570 -6.98 -5.16 -19.34
N ILE A 571 -7.39 -3.95 -18.94
CA ILE A 571 -8.75 -3.44 -19.06
C ILE A 571 -8.65 -2.11 -19.80
N SER A 572 -9.29 -2.00 -20.96
CA SER A 572 -9.29 -0.77 -21.74
C SER A 572 -9.92 0.38 -20.94
N ASN A 573 -9.20 1.51 -20.81
CA ASN A 573 -9.73 2.77 -20.24
C ASN A 573 -10.43 2.55 -18.89
N ALA A 574 -9.71 1.95 -17.95
CA ALA A 574 -10.26 1.53 -16.66
C ALA A 574 -10.30 2.67 -15.62
N ASP A 575 -9.59 3.76 -15.90
CA ASP A 575 -9.60 5.07 -15.23
C ASP A 575 -10.61 6.04 -15.83
N PHE A 576 -11.21 5.71 -16.98
CA PHE A 576 -12.24 6.50 -17.67
C PHE A 576 -11.80 7.89 -18.14
N GLU A 577 -10.49 8.13 -18.25
CA GLU A 577 -9.93 9.41 -18.72
C GLU A 577 -10.18 9.66 -20.22
N ASP A 578 -10.48 8.61 -21.00
CA ASP A 578 -10.92 8.71 -22.41
C ASP A 578 -12.45 8.48 -22.54
N ASP A 579 -13.22 9.16 -21.69
CA ASP A 579 -14.67 9.01 -21.56
C ASP A 579 -15.08 7.52 -21.38
N ALA A 580 -16.10 7.07 -22.10
CA ALA A 580 -16.61 5.70 -22.11
C ALA A 580 -15.92 4.81 -23.17
N THR A 581 -14.77 5.21 -23.72
CA THR A 581 -14.09 4.44 -24.77
C THR A 581 -13.76 3.03 -24.27
N GLY A 582 -14.12 2.00 -25.05
CA GLY A 582 -13.95 0.59 -24.65
C GLY A 582 -15.07 0.03 -23.76
N TRP A 583 -16.00 0.86 -23.27
CA TRP A 583 -17.09 0.48 -22.37
C TRP A 583 -18.46 0.70 -23.02
N SER A 584 -19.26 -0.37 -23.14
CA SER A 584 -20.58 -0.26 -23.80
C SER A 584 -21.67 0.27 -22.89
N GLY A 585 -22.37 1.35 -23.26
CA GLY A 585 -23.52 1.86 -22.50
C GLY A 585 -23.14 2.69 -21.26
N ALA A 586 -21.86 3.06 -21.13
CA ALA A 586 -21.33 3.88 -20.07
C ALA A 586 -21.64 5.38 -20.25
N SER A 587 -21.89 6.06 -19.14
CA SER A 587 -21.77 7.51 -19.00
C SER A 587 -20.63 7.84 -18.05
N VAL A 588 -19.91 8.93 -18.32
CA VAL A 588 -18.81 9.41 -17.50
C VAL A 588 -19.12 10.83 -17.03
N THR A 589 -18.69 11.18 -15.82
CA THR A 589 -18.80 12.51 -15.22
C THR A 589 -17.42 13.03 -14.84
N THR A 590 -17.26 14.35 -14.88
CA THR A 590 -16.16 15.05 -14.20
C THR A 590 -16.62 15.66 -12.88
N ASP A 591 -17.93 15.84 -12.69
CA ASP A 591 -18.49 16.41 -11.47
C ASP A 591 -18.54 15.35 -10.37
N GLY A 592 -17.83 15.62 -9.28
CA GLY A 592 -17.63 14.68 -8.19
C GLY A 592 -16.92 13.39 -8.58
N ALA A 593 -16.16 13.37 -9.68
CA ALA A 593 -15.31 12.24 -10.06
C ALA A 593 -14.21 11.99 -9.00
N PHE A 594 -13.65 10.79 -8.96
CA PHE A 594 -12.52 10.48 -8.11
C PHE A 594 -11.24 11.13 -8.67
N ALA A 595 -10.78 10.73 -9.86
CA ALA A 595 -9.62 11.34 -10.51
C ALA A 595 -9.99 11.74 -11.94
N GLY A 596 -10.19 13.04 -12.20
CA GLY A 596 -10.51 13.56 -13.53
C GLY A 596 -11.92 13.19 -14.02
N HIS A 597 -12.13 11.90 -14.29
CA HIS A 597 -13.34 11.32 -14.85
C HIS A 597 -13.75 10.08 -14.05
N SER A 598 -15.04 9.85 -13.88
CA SER A 598 -15.52 8.58 -13.33
C SER A 598 -16.76 8.11 -14.05
N LEU A 599 -16.91 6.80 -14.17
CA LEU A 599 -18.09 6.18 -14.74
C LEU A 599 -19.27 6.29 -13.77
N VAL A 600 -20.46 6.56 -14.29
CA VAL A 600 -21.71 6.68 -13.52
C VAL A 600 -22.80 5.79 -14.11
N ILE A 601 -23.53 5.08 -13.26
CA ILE A 601 -24.70 4.27 -13.61
C ILE A 601 -25.92 4.76 -12.82
N GLN A 602 -27.01 5.12 -13.54
CA GLN A 602 -28.25 5.67 -12.99
C GLN A 602 -29.48 4.88 -13.49
N GLY A 603 -29.63 3.63 -13.05
CA GLY A 603 -30.78 2.80 -13.40
C GLY A 603 -30.57 1.31 -13.20
N THR A 604 -31.58 0.59 -12.68
CA THR A 604 -31.46 -0.83 -12.32
C THR A 604 -31.29 -1.80 -13.49
N ASN A 605 -31.43 -1.32 -14.74
CA ASN A 605 -31.18 -2.09 -15.95
C ASN A 605 -29.92 -1.61 -16.71
N ASP A 606 -29.29 -0.53 -16.26
CA ASP A 606 -28.12 0.03 -16.91
C ASP A 606 -26.90 -0.75 -16.45
N VAL A 607 -26.16 -1.25 -17.44
CA VAL A 607 -24.95 -2.03 -17.24
C VAL A 607 -23.94 -1.59 -18.29
N THR A 608 -22.72 -1.36 -17.85
CA THR A 608 -21.58 -1.24 -18.76
C THR A 608 -20.71 -2.46 -18.67
N GLN A 609 -19.98 -2.76 -19.75
CA GLN A 609 -19.09 -3.90 -19.79
C GLN A 609 -17.86 -3.66 -20.67
N SER A 610 -16.79 -4.36 -20.32
CA SER A 610 -15.53 -4.43 -21.06
C SER A 610 -15.03 -5.88 -21.10
N ASN A 611 -14.37 -6.26 -22.19
CA ASN A 611 -13.82 -7.61 -22.35
C ASN A 611 -12.47 -7.73 -21.64
N VAL A 612 -12.21 -8.91 -21.07
CA VAL A 612 -10.94 -9.22 -20.42
C VAL A 612 -10.43 -10.60 -20.77
N GLU A 613 -9.12 -10.76 -20.81
CA GLU A 613 -8.47 -12.07 -20.88
C GLU A 613 -8.33 -12.67 -19.48
N LEU A 614 -8.61 -13.96 -19.36
CA LEU A 614 -8.58 -14.69 -18.09
C LEU A 614 -7.67 -15.91 -18.20
N THR A 615 -7.19 -16.39 -17.05
CA THR A 615 -6.38 -17.61 -16.97
C THR A 615 -7.19 -18.66 -16.22
N PRO A 616 -7.43 -19.87 -16.79
CA PRO A 616 -8.25 -20.88 -16.14
C PRO A 616 -7.74 -21.29 -14.75
N SER A 617 -8.65 -21.62 -13.84
CA SER A 617 -8.33 -22.09 -12.47
C SER A 617 -7.39 -21.18 -11.68
N THR A 618 -7.40 -19.88 -12.00
CA THR A 618 -6.52 -18.88 -11.39
C THR A 618 -7.31 -17.97 -10.45
N ARG A 619 -6.69 -17.60 -9.33
CA ARG A 619 -7.22 -16.64 -8.37
C ARG A 619 -7.03 -15.22 -8.88
N TYR A 620 -8.09 -14.43 -8.80
CA TYR A 620 -8.13 -13.04 -9.19
C TYR A 620 -8.71 -12.19 -8.05
N ALA A 621 -8.40 -10.89 -8.10
CA ALA A 621 -9.09 -9.85 -7.37
C ALA A 621 -9.56 -8.80 -8.38
N VAL A 622 -10.85 -8.48 -8.35
CA VAL A 622 -11.40 -7.30 -9.03
C VAL A 622 -11.56 -6.20 -8.00
N SER A 623 -11.19 -4.98 -8.36
CA SER A 623 -11.22 -3.84 -7.45
C SER A 623 -11.50 -2.53 -8.19
N ALA A 624 -11.98 -1.53 -7.45
CA ALA A 624 -12.28 -0.20 -7.99
C ALA A 624 -12.43 0.81 -6.84
N PHE A 625 -12.26 2.10 -7.13
CA PHE A 625 -12.83 3.15 -6.30
C PHE A 625 -14.32 3.27 -6.63
N VAL A 626 -15.18 3.17 -5.62
CA VAL A 626 -16.63 3.23 -5.80
C VAL A 626 -17.31 4.17 -4.81
N LYS A 627 -18.41 4.78 -5.23
CA LYS A 627 -19.37 5.46 -4.35
C LYS A 627 -20.81 5.09 -4.76
N GLY A 628 -21.71 5.05 -3.78
CA GLY A 628 -23.11 4.64 -3.97
C GLY A 628 -23.31 3.12 -4.06
N VAL A 629 -24.38 2.71 -4.74
CA VAL A 629 -24.91 1.33 -4.72
C VAL A 629 -24.38 0.52 -5.91
N TYR A 630 -23.31 -0.25 -5.72
CA TYR A 630 -22.54 -0.81 -6.82
C TYR A 630 -22.71 -2.32 -7.00
N SER A 631 -22.55 -2.76 -8.25
CA SER A 631 -22.33 -4.15 -8.63
C SER A 631 -21.13 -4.23 -9.57
N ILE A 632 -20.14 -5.05 -9.21
CA ILE A 632 -19.02 -5.43 -10.07
C ILE A 632 -19.15 -6.92 -10.34
N SER A 633 -19.06 -7.32 -11.61
CA SER A 633 -19.05 -8.74 -11.96
C SER A 633 -17.96 -9.09 -12.96
N VAL A 634 -17.43 -10.30 -12.83
CA VAL A 634 -16.54 -10.91 -13.83
C VAL A 634 -17.14 -12.26 -14.20
N ASN A 635 -17.69 -12.36 -15.42
CA ASN A 635 -18.53 -13.50 -15.84
C ASN A 635 -19.67 -13.77 -14.84
N ASP A 636 -19.70 -14.96 -14.22
CA ASP A 636 -20.74 -15.39 -13.27
C ASP A 636 -20.41 -15.00 -11.81
N HIS A 637 -19.24 -14.40 -11.56
CA HIS A 637 -18.87 -13.88 -10.23
C HIS A 637 -19.43 -12.47 -10.07
N VAL A 638 -20.37 -12.28 -9.15
CA VAL A 638 -21.06 -11.00 -8.92
C VAL A 638 -20.81 -10.54 -7.50
N PHE A 639 -20.42 -9.28 -7.35
CA PHE A 639 -20.14 -8.63 -6.08
C PHE A 639 -20.99 -7.36 -5.98
N GLU A 640 -21.82 -7.27 -4.96
CA GLU A 640 -22.73 -6.15 -4.74
C GLU A 640 -22.45 -5.52 -3.38
N GLY A 641 -22.58 -4.20 -3.30
CA GLY A 641 -22.38 -3.45 -2.07
C GLY A 641 -22.96 -2.04 -2.15
N GLU A 642 -22.93 -1.35 -1.03
CA GLU A 642 -23.36 0.04 -0.90
C GLU A 642 -22.31 0.80 -0.11
N GLU A 643 -21.74 1.83 -0.73
CA GLU A 643 -20.78 2.74 -0.13
C GLU A 643 -21.38 4.15 0.01
N SER A 644 -20.64 5.04 0.66
CA SER A 644 -20.99 6.46 0.76
C SER A 644 -21.41 7.03 -0.60
N THR A 645 -22.42 7.91 -0.60
CA THR A 645 -22.82 8.64 -1.82
C THR A 645 -21.97 9.87 -2.08
N SER A 646 -21.19 10.33 -1.09
CA SER A 646 -20.32 11.50 -1.20
C SER A 646 -18.86 11.14 -1.47
N ASP A 647 -18.40 10.01 -0.95
CA ASP A 647 -16.98 9.67 -0.89
C ASP A 647 -16.70 8.34 -1.56
N TYR A 648 -15.66 8.31 -2.39
CA TYR A 648 -15.14 7.08 -2.93
C TYR A 648 -14.44 6.25 -1.85
N THR A 649 -14.80 4.96 -1.81
CA THR A 649 -14.15 3.88 -1.07
C THR A 649 -13.47 2.94 -2.05
N TYR A 650 -12.29 2.43 -1.72
CA TYR A 650 -11.66 1.38 -2.51
C TYR A 650 -12.20 0.00 -2.09
N VAL A 651 -12.79 -0.74 -3.03
CA VAL A 651 -13.36 -2.08 -2.79
C VAL A 651 -12.53 -3.15 -3.49
N ILE A 652 -12.43 -4.33 -2.88
CA ILE A 652 -11.66 -5.46 -3.40
C ILE A 652 -12.48 -6.72 -3.23
N HIS A 653 -12.65 -7.47 -4.32
CA HIS A 653 -13.40 -8.71 -4.36
C HIS A 653 -12.58 -9.83 -4.99
N GLU A 654 -12.35 -10.89 -4.25
CA GLU A 654 -11.58 -12.04 -4.73
C GLU A 654 -12.47 -13.14 -5.32
N PHE A 655 -11.99 -13.80 -6.37
CA PHE A 655 -12.61 -14.99 -6.95
C PHE A 655 -11.59 -15.93 -7.58
N THR A 656 -12.07 -17.09 -8.01
CA THR A 656 -11.29 -18.05 -8.78
C THR A 656 -12.07 -18.43 -10.02
N THR A 657 -11.44 -18.19 -11.17
CA THR A 657 -11.96 -18.54 -12.49
C THR A 657 -12.21 -20.05 -12.64
N GLY A 658 -13.18 -20.40 -13.47
CA GLY A 658 -13.46 -21.77 -13.87
C GLY A 658 -12.31 -22.44 -14.64
N SER A 659 -12.36 -23.77 -14.74
CA SER A 659 -11.27 -24.58 -15.34
C SER A 659 -11.13 -24.48 -16.86
N ALA A 660 -12.04 -23.79 -17.54
CA ALA A 660 -12.01 -23.54 -18.98
C ALA A 660 -12.16 -22.06 -19.35
N GLU A 661 -12.16 -21.16 -18.35
CA GLU A 661 -12.34 -19.72 -18.56
C GLU A 661 -11.04 -19.07 -19.00
N THR A 662 -11.00 -18.65 -20.26
CA THR A 662 -9.84 -17.98 -20.90
C THR A 662 -10.12 -16.53 -21.29
N SER A 663 -11.38 -16.12 -21.19
CA SER A 663 -11.85 -14.77 -21.47
C SER A 663 -13.11 -14.51 -20.65
N GLY A 664 -13.44 -13.24 -20.45
CA GLY A 664 -14.67 -12.86 -19.79
C GLY A 664 -15.09 -11.42 -20.06
N GLU A 665 -16.16 -11.02 -19.40
CA GLU A 665 -16.64 -9.64 -19.38
C GLU A 665 -16.60 -9.15 -17.94
N ILE A 666 -15.98 -7.99 -17.72
CA ILE A 666 -16.19 -7.20 -16.51
C ILE A 666 -17.45 -6.38 -16.74
N LYS A 667 -18.40 -6.41 -15.80
CA LYS A 667 -19.60 -5.57 -15.85
C LYS A 667 -19.74 -4.73 -14.60
N LEU A 668 -20.07 -3.45 -14.80
CA LEU A 668 -20.35 -2.50 -13.74
C LEU A 668 -21.83 -2.09 -13.86
N ALA A 669 -22.56 -2.17 -12.76
CA ALA A 669 -23.99 -1.90 -12.68
C ALA A 669 -24.39 -1.40 -11.29
N LEU A 670 -25.67 -1.09 -11.09
CA LEU A 670 -26.23 -0.98 -9.74
C LEU A 670 -26.39 -2.36 -9.11
N ALA A 671 -26.22 -2.45 -7.79
CA ALA A 671 -26.66 -3.63 -7.04
C ALA A 671 -28.16 -3.88 -7.25
N LYS A 672 -28.55 -5.15 -7.35
CA LYS A 672 -29.98 -5.51 -7.43
C LYS A 672 -30.68 -5.41 -6.09
N GLU A 673 -29.94 -5.70 -5.02
CA GLU A 673 -30.42 -5.68 -3.65
C GLU A 673 -29.41 -4.98 -2.74
N VAL A 674 -29.91 -4.22 -1.77
CA VAL A 674 -29.12 -3.53 -0.73
C VAL A 674 -29.73 -3.78 0.65
N VAL A 675 -28.96 -3.50 1.70
CA VAL A 675 -29.44 -3.55 3.08
C VAL A 675 -30.16 -2.24 3.39
N LEU A 676 -31.48 -2.33 3.57
CA LEU A 676 -32.34 -1.21 3.90
C LEU A 676 -32.69 -1.23 5.39
N ASN A 677 -32.81 -0.04 5.98
CA ASN A 677 -33.31 0.12 7.34
C ASN A 677 -34.84 0.22 7.32
N ALA A 678 -35.50 -0.47 8.25
CA ALA A 678 -36.88 -0.16 8.62
C ALA A 678 -36.92 1.20 9.33
N GLU A 679 -38.07 1.87 9.27
CA GLU A 679 -38.25 3.22 9.85
C GLU A 679 -38.33 3.18 11.38
N LEU A 680 -37.19 2.97 12.03
CA LEU A 680 -37.05 3.12 13.47
C LEU A 680 -36.85 4.59 13.83
N VAL A 681 -37.57 5.07 14.84
CA VAL A 681 -37.42 6.44 15.35
C VAL A 681 -36.48 6.41 16.55
N ASP A 682 -35.49 7.30 16.59
CA ASP A 682 -34.59 7.44 17.74
C ASP A 682 -33.85 6.12 18.08
N GLY A 683 -33.37 5.41 17.05
CA GLY A 683 -32.62 4.15 17.20
C GLY A 683 -31.25 4.33 17.87
N ASP A 684 -30.63 5.49 17.65
CA ASP A 684 -29.40 6.01 18.27
C ASP A 684 -29.63 6.55 19.70
N LEU A 685 -30.89 6.61 20.15
CA LEU A 685 -31.32 7.05 21.48
C LEU A 685 -30.90 8.48 21.87
N SER A 686 -30.55 9.32 20.90
CA SER A 686 -30.14 10.69 21.12
C SER A 686 -31.30 11.57 21.62
N GLY A 687 -32.50 11.35 21.09
CA GLY A 687 -33.76 11.92 21.54
C GLY A 687 -34.12 11.47 22.96
N PHE A 688 -34.02 10.16 23.24
CA PHE A 688 -34.22 9.61 24.58
C PHE A 688 -33.28 10.28 25.61
N ARG A 689 -32.00 10.49 25.27
CA ARG A 689 -31.05 11.24 26.13
C ARG A 689 -31.44 12.70 26.28
N GLY A 690 -31.90 13.34 25.21
CA GLY A 690 -32.42 14.71 25.18
C GLY A 690 -33.70 14.93 26.00
N GLY A 691 -34.32 13.84 26.48
CA GLY A 691 -35.54 13.85 27.30
C GLY A 691 -36.83 13.65 26.50
N ASP A 692 -36.73 13.37 25.19
CA ASP A 692 -37.85 12.95 24.36
C ASP A 692 -38.02 11.43 24.43
N THR A 693 -38.62 10.94 25.51
CA THR A 693 -38.91 9.51 25.69
C THR A 693 -40.19 9.08 24.96
N GLY A 694 -40.78 9.94 24.11
CA GLY A 694 -42.06 9.65 23.45
C GLY A 694 -41.99 8.58 22.36
N ASN A 695 -40.79 8.32 21.84
CA ASN A 695 -40.54 7.35 20.76
C ASN A 695 -40.34 5.92 21.29
N TRP A 696 -40.06 5.77 22.59
CA TRP A 696 -39.79 4.49 23.24
C TRP A 696 -40.74 4.29 24.42
N GLU A 697 -41.48 3.18 24.40
CA GLU A 697 -42.26 2.78 25.57
C GLU A 697 -41.34 2.09 26.58
N THR A 698 -41.34 2.56 27.84
CA THR A 698 -40.58 1.96 28.93
C THR A 698 -41.49 1.15 29.85
N ASP A 699 -41.07 -0.07 30.16
CA ASP A 699 -41.69 -0.89 31.21
C ASP A 699 -40.82 -0.74 32.48
N GLU A 700 -41.19 0.20 33.35
CA GLU A 700 -40.48 0.50 34.59
C GLU A 700 -41.42 0.95 35.72
N ASP A 701 -41.03 0.67 36.97
CA ASP A 701 -41.65 1.25 38.17
C ASP A 701 -40.67 1.09 39.34
N SER A 702 -39.68 1.98 39.39
CA SER A 702 -38.63 1.90 40.41
C SER A 702 -39.18 2.08 41.83
N ASP A 703 -40.30 2.79 42.01
CA ASP A 703 -40.92 3.00 43.32
C ASP A 703 -41.65 1.73 43.79
N ALA A 704 -42.25 0.96 42.87
CA ALA A 704 -42.78 -0.38 43.15
C ALA A 704 -41.70 -1.47 43.20
N GLY A 705 -40.46 -1.14 42.82
CA GLY A 705 -39.31 -2.05 42.84
C GLY A 705 -39.14 -2.89 41.56
N LEU A 706 -39.85 -2.56 40.47
CA LEU A 706 -39.86 -3.30 39.21
C LEU A 706 -38.70 -2.94 38.27
N GLY A 707 -37.82 -2.02 38.67
CA GLY A 707 -36.68 -1.57 37.88
C GLY A 707 -36.82 -0.14 37.36
N ASP A 708 -35.77 0.34 36.68
CA ASP A 708 -35.63 1.67 36.11
C ASP A 708 -35.03 1.61 34.71
N VAL A 709 -35.54 2.46 33.83
CA VAL A 709 -35.08 2.70 32.47
C VAL A 709 -34.79 4.19 32.34
N GLY A 710 -33.50 4.53 32.26
CA GLY A 710 -33.09 5.94 32.25
C GLY A 710 -32.09 6.23 31.15
N SER A 711 -31.85 7.51 30.89
CA SER A 711 -30.80 7.91 29.95
C SER A 711 -29.41 7.85 30.57
N SER A 712 -28.42 7.66 29.69
CA SER A 712 -26.99 7.61 29.96
C SER A 712 -26.24 8.47 28.94
N GLY A 713 -25.11 9.06 29.36
CA GLY A 713 -24.24 9.82 28.47
C GLY A 713 -23.17 9.00 27.77
N ASP A 714 -23.07 7.72 28.12
CA ASP A 714 -22.22 6.75 27.44
C ASP A 714 -22.92 6.33 26.13
N SER A 715 -22.15 6.09 25.07
CA SER A 715 -22.70 5.62 23.79
C SER A 715 -21.70 4.68 23.10
N ALA A 716 -22.20 3.86 22.17
CA ALA A 716 -21.41 3.01 21.31
C ALA A 716 -20.65 3.84 20.24
N PHE A 717 -21.24 4.91 19.71
CA PHE A 717 -20.67 5.73 18.64
C PHE A 717 -20.76 7.25 18.93
N ASN A 718 -20.18 8.04 18.02
CA ASN A 718 -20.23 9.51 18.04
C ASN A 718 -20.82 10.01 16.73
N ASP A 719 -22.10 9.70 16.56
CA ASP A 719 -22.87 9.78 15.32
C ASP A 719 -23.73 11.06 15.22
N VAL A 720 -24.01 11.74 16.35
CA VAL A 720 -24.83 12.98 16.40
C VAL A 720 -24.38 14.01 17.46
N ASP A 721 -24.93 15.23 17.42
CA ASP A 721 -24.59 16.30 18.38
C ASP A 721 -24.89 15.96 19.86
N SER A 722 -25.72 14.94 20.12
CA SER A 722 -26.04 14.46 21.46
C SER A 722 -26.17 12.93 21.55
N ASN A 723 -25.09 12.18 21.33
CA ASN A 723 -25.07 10.70 21.47
C ASN A 723 -25.59 10.27 22.83
N GLY A 724 -26.18 9.09 22.98
CA GLY A 724 -26.62 8.61 24.28
C GLY A 724 -26.85 7.12 24.29
N SER A 725 -27.19 6.58 25.44
CA SER A 725 -27.70 5.21 25.52
C SER A 725 -28.77 5.12 26.59
N VAL A 726 -29.50 4.01 26.60
CA VAL A 726 -30.47 3.70 27.65
C VAL A 726 -29.81 2.77 28.65
N ARG A 727 -29.88 3.13 29.94
CA ARG A 727 -29.55 2.24 31.05
C ARG A 727 -30.81 1.55 31.58
N ILE A 728 -30.73 0.24 31.74
CA ILE A 728 -31.79 -0.59 32.33
C ILE A 728 -31.23 -1.21 33.60
N ARG A 729 -31.88 -1.00 34.74
CA ARG A 729 -31.27 -1.31 36.05
C ARG A 729 -32.25 -1.53 37.20
N PHE A 730 -31.69 -2.02 38.29
CA PHE A 730 -32.27 -1.89 39.63
C PHE A 730 -31.47 -0.84 40.42
N LYS A 731 -32.10 0.31 40.72
CA LYS A 731 -31.45 1.49 41.30
C LYS A 731 -30.89 1.25 42.71
N LYS A 732 -29.65 1.67 42.91
CA LYS A 732 -29.02 1.77 44.23
C LYS A 732 -29.87 2.62 45.21
N GLY A 733 -29.96 2.16 46.46
CA GLY A 733 -30.67 2.86 47.54
C GLY A 733 -32.17 2.56 47.62
N GLN A 734 -32.72 1.76 46.72
CA GLN A 734 -34.07 1.19 46.86
C GLN A 734 -34.00 -0.15 47.62
N THR A 735 -35.05 -0.50 48.36
CA THR A 735 -35.03 -1.67 49.26
C THR A 735 -36.10 -2.72 48.93
N ASN A 736 -36.98 -2.45 47.98
CA ASN A 736 -38.15 -3.26 47.63
C ASN A 736 -38.04 -3.92 46.24
N HIS A 737 -36.83 -4.21 45.77
CA HIS A 737 -36.61 -4.79 44.44
C HIS A 737 -37.33 -6.13 44.25
N ASP A 738 -38.08 -6.22 43.15
CA ASP A 738 -38.57 -7.48 42.59
C ASP A 738 -37.65 -7.90 41.43
N PHE A 739 -36.64 -8.72 41.73
CA PHE A 739 -35.70 -9.20 40.72
C PHE A 739 -36.33 -10.18 39.70
N THR A 740 -37.61 -10.54 39.85
CA THR A 740 -38.34 -11.28 38.81
C THR A 740 -38.97 -10.37 37.76
N ALA A 741 -38.98 -9.06 37.99
CA ALA A 741 -39.39 -8.07 37.01
C ALA A 741 -38.38 -7.97 35.85
N THR A 742 -38.88 -7.59 34.68
CA THR A 742 -38.12 -7.48 33.42
C THR A 742 -38.18 -6.06 32.87
N PRO A 743 -37.54 -5.08 33.55
CA PRO A 743 -37.57 -3.71 33.07
C PRO A 743 -36.86 -3.59 31.73
N GLY A 744 -37.24 -2.58 30.94
CA GLY A 744 -36.64 -2.28 29.66
C GLY A 744 -37.54 -1.45 28.78
N LEU A 745 -37.28 -1.47 27.48
CA LEU A 745 -37.94 -0.60 26.51
C LEU A 745 -38.34 -1.35 25.24
N ARG A 746 -39.30 -0.78 24.54
CA ARG A 746 -39.82 -1.29 23.27
C ARG A 746 -40.27 -0.16 22.35
N GLN A 747 -40.29 -0.45 21.05
CA GLN A 747 -40.77 0.46 20.02
C GLN A 747 -41.57 -0.31 18.97
N THR A 748 -42.71 0.25 18.56
CA THR A 748 -43.45 -0.26 17.41
C THR A 748 -42.86 0.31 16.12
N VAL A 749 -42.44 -0.59 15.23
CA VAL A 749 -41.88 -0.27 13.91
C VAL A 749 -42.94 -0.55 12.86
N HIS A 750 -43.20 0.43 12.01
CA HIS A 750 -44.20 0.37 10.95
C HIS A 750 -43.54 0.21 9.57
N ASN A 751 -44.37 0.02 8.53
CA ASN A 751 -43.95 -0.04 7.13
C ASN A 751 -42.91 -1.13 6.83
N ILE A 752 -42.94 -2.23 7.58
CA ILE A 752 -42.03 -3.36 7.36
C ILE A 752 -42.45 -4.10 6.08
N PRO A 753 -41.53 -4.43 5.17
CA PRO A 753 -41.85 -5.21 3.98
C PRO A 753 -42.29 -6.63 4.34
N THR A 754 -43.29 -7.14 3.63
CA THR A 754 -43.74 -8.53 3.79
C THR A 754 -42.94 -9.48 2.89
N ALA A 755 -42.83 -10.74 3.30
CA ALA A 755 -42.10 -11.79 2.59
C ALA A 755 -40.60 -11.51 2.40
N THR A 756 -40.00 -10.83 3.39
CA THR A 756 -38.57 -10.50 3.45
C THR A 756 -38.07 -10.79 4.85
N ASP A 757 -36.99 -11.54 4.98
CA ASP A 757 -36.36 -11.75 6.29
C ASP A 757 -35.71 -10.45 6.79
N LEU A 758 -35.78 -10.21 8.10
CA LEU A 758 -35.22 -9.03 8.75
C LEU A 758 -34.07 -9.42 9.67
N THR A 759 -33.17 -8.51 9.94
CA THR A 759 -32.16 -8.63 11.00
C THR A 759 -32.36 -7.50 12.01
N TYR A 760 -32.64 -7.85 13.26
CA TYR A 760 -32.68 -6.91 14.37
C TYR A 760 -31.34 -6.92 15.09
N SER A 761 -30.78 -5.74 15.35
CA SER A 761 -29.54 -5.58 16.10
C SER A 761 -29.60 -4.41 17.07
N LEU A 762 -28.76 -4.48 18.10
CA LEU A 762 -28.47 -3.38 19.03
C LEU A 762 -27.10 -3.59 19.67
N TYR A 763 -26.54 -2.55 20.26
CA TYR A 763 -25.30 -2.60 21.01
C TYR A 763 -25.58 -2.72 22.52
N TYR A 764 -24.95 -3.71 23.15
CA TYR A 764 -25.19 -4.09 24.55
C TYR A 764 -23.91 -3.96 25.38
N CYS A 765 -23.98 -3.27 26.52
CA CYS A 765 -22.85 -3.12 27.44
C CYS A 765 -23.26 -3.44 28.89
N ASP A 766 -22.44 -4.24 29.57
CA ASP A 766 -22.54 -4.49 31.02
C ASP A 766 -21.17 -4.35 31.69
N ASN A 767 -21.07 -3.39 32.62
CA ASN A 767 -19.82 -3.07 33.33
C ASN A 767 -19.38 -4.15 34.33
N LYS A 768 -20.27 -5.08 34.69
CA LYS A 768 -19.96 -6.26 35.50
C LYS A 768 -19.34 -7.39 34.68
N LYS A 769 -19.38 -7.31 33.34
CA LYS A 769 -18.76 -8.29 32.43
C LYS A 769 -19.22 -9.71 32.74
N GLU A 770 -18.30 -10.68 32.81
CA GLU A 770 -18.59 -12.08 33.08
C GLU A 770 -19.27 -12.33 34.43
N ASP A 771 -19.04 -11.46 35.42
CA ASP A 771 -19.62 -11.57 36.76
C ASP A 771 -21.07 -11.06 36.86
N SER A 772 -21.63 -10.58 35.74
CA SER A 772 -23.00 -10.10 35.74
C SER A 772 -24.00 -11.21 36.02
N VAL A 773 -25.06 -10.84 36.73
CA VAL A 773 -26.25 -11.68 36.94
C VAL A 773 -27.38 -11.29 36.01
N THR A 774 -27.14 -10.31 35.15
CA THR A 774 -28.10 -9.76 34.22
C THR A 774 -27.89 -10.35 32.83
N THR A 775 -28.98 -10.76 32.19
CA THR A 775 -28.99 -11.19 30.80
C THR A 775 -29.91 -10.27 30.01
N LEU A 776 -29.42 -9.76 28.88
CA LEU A 776 -30.26 -9.03 27.92
C LEU A 776 -31.21 -10.03 27.26
N HIS A 777 -32.50 -9.71 27.24
CA HIS A 777 -33.54 -10.41 26.50
C HIS A 777 -34.10 -9.45 25.46
N TYR A 778 -33.89 -9.76 24.19
CA TYR A 778 -34.25 -8.89 23.09
C TYR A 778 -34.97 -9.69 22.03
N GLY A 779 -35.86 -9.04 21.29
CA GLY A 779 -36.65 -9.73 20.30
C GLY A 779 -37.71 -8.85 19.68
N VAL A 780 -38.61 -9.52 18.97
CA VAL A 780 -39.64 -8.88 18.18
C VAL A 780 -40.98 -9.60 18.38
N LYS A 781 -42.04 -8.83 18.53
CA LYS A 781 -43.43 -9.30 18.67
C LYS A 781 -44.30 -8.76 17.55
N ASP A 782 -45.42 -9.44 17.29
CA ASP A 782 -46.48 -8.90 16.47
C ASP A 782 -47.39 -7.92 17.24
N THR A 783 -48.34 -7.31 16.54
CA THR A 783 -49.30 -6.35 17.12
C THR A 783 -50.27 -6.96 18.16
N GLU A 784 -50.34 -8.29 18.27
CA GLU A 784 -51.13 -9.00 19.28
C GLU A 784 -50.28 -9.39 20.50
N GLY A 785 -48.97 -9.08 20.48
CA GLY A 785 -48.01 -9.38 21.53
C GLY A 785 -47.44 -10.79 21.46
N LEU A 786 -47.65 -11.52 20.36
CA LEU A 786 -47.05 -12.83 20.14
C LEU A 786 -45.58 -12.65 19.71
N VAL A 787 -44.67 -13.35 20.38
CA VAL A 787 -43.24 -13.34 20.02
C VAL A 787 -43.05 -14.00 18.65
N ILE A 788 -42.44 -13.25 17.73
CA ILE A 788 -42.05 -13.71 16.39
C ILE A 788 -40.67 -14.37 16.47
N ALA A 789 -39.71 -13.67 17.07
CA ALA A 789 -38.36 -14.13 17.32
C ALA A 789 -37.82 -13.45 18.58
N GLU A 790 -37.00 -14.16 19.35
CA GLU A 790 -36.33 -13.60 20.53
C GLU A 790 -35.01 -14.32 20.77
N SER A 791 -34.11 -13.64 21.46
CA SER A 791 -32.82 -14.18 21.88
C SER A 791 -32.40 -13.56 23.21
N THR A 792 -31.37 -14.15 23.80
CA THR A 792 -30.77 -13.65 25.04
C THR A 792 -29.27 -13.52 24.85
N ALA A 793 -28.67 -12.47 25.41
CA ALA A 793 -27.24 -12.24 25.35
C ALA A 793 -26.66 -11.90 26.73
N HIS A 794 -25.50 -12.49 27.02
CA HIS A 794 -24.68 -12.15 28.17
C HIS A 794 -23.29 -11.73 27.66
N VAL A 795 -22.66 -10.73 28.27
CA VAL A 795 -21.42 -10.12 27.74
C VAL A 795 -20.29 -11.13 27.55
N LYS A 796 -20.21 -12.14 28.44
CA LYS A 796 -19.23 -13.25 28.35
C LYS A 796 -19.31 -14.08 27.05
N ASP A 797 -20.43 -13.99 26.34
CA ASP A 797 -20.68 -14.75 25.11
C ASP A 797 -20.44 -13.88 23.86
N LEU A 798 -19.90 -12.66 24.03
CA LEU A 798 -19.76 -11.62 22.98
C LEU A 798 -18.30 -11.19 22.75
N ASP A 799 -17.32 -12.01 23.11
CA ASP A 799 -15.90 -11.66 22.97
C ASP A 799 -15.56 -11.28 21.51
N ASP A 800 -16.06 -12.06 20.54
CA ASP A 800 -15.82 -11.86 19.10
C ASP A 800 -16.84 -10.91 18.42
N ALA A 801 -17.78 -10.32 19.17
CA ALA A 801 -18.80 -9.45 18.58
C ALA A 801 -18.26 -8.06 18.24
N PRO A 802 -18.78 -7.40 17.18
CA PRO A 802 -18.43 -6.02 16.82
C PRO A 802 -18.55 -5.06 18.02
N GLU A 803 -17.57 -4.18 18.17
CA GLU A 803 -17.48 -3.21 19.26
C GLU A 803 -17.90 -1.81 18.80
N GLY A 804 -18.49 -1.03 19.71
CA GLY A 804 -18.72 0.40 19.50
C GLY A 804 -17.40 1.17 19.42
N SER A 805 -17.31 2.17 18.53
CA SER A 805 -16.07 2.93 18.32
C SER A 805 -15.72 3.90 19.46
N VAL A 806 -16.69 4.27 20.30
CA VAL A 806 -16.48 5.17 21.45
C VAL A 806 -16.19 4.41 22.73
N LYS A 807 -16.84 3.27 22.97
CA LYS A 807 -16.63 2.41 24.14
C LYS A 807 -16.70 0.92 23.78
N ASP A 808 -15.58 0.23 24.02
CA ASP A 808 -15.37 -1.21 23.79
C ASP A 808 -16.37 -2.14 24.50
N CYS A 809 -16.99 -1.69 25.59
CA CYS A 809 -17.96 -2.49 26.34
C CYS A 809 -19.27 -2.71 25.57
N PHE A 810 -19.60 -1.85 24.60
CA PHE A 810 -20.76 -2.02 23.75
C PHE A 810 -20.45 -3.04 22.68
N LYS A 811 -21.08 -4.21 22.80
CA LYS A 811 -20.97 -5.34 21.88
C LYS A 811 -22.27 -5.53 21.13
N GLN A 812 -22.18 -5.66 19.81
CA GLN A 812 -23.37 -5.86 18.99
C GLN A 812 -23.99 -7.23 19.24
N VAL A 813 -25.31 -7.26 19.32
CA VAL A 813 -26.12 -8.50 19.28
C VAL A 813 -27.03 -8.45 18.07
N THR A 814 -27.30 -9.61 17.47
CA THR A 814 -28.09 -9.72 16.23
C THR A 814 -29.10 -10.86 16.33
N LEU A 815 -30.27 -10.67 15.75
CA LEU A 815 -31.36 -11.64 15.68
C LEU A 815 -31.97 -11.64 14.27
N ASP A 816 -31.88 -12.79 13.59
CA ASP A 816 -32.58 -13.00 12.33
C ASP A 816 -34.07 -13.30 12.57
N ILE A 817 -34.92 -12.63 11.81
CA ILE A 817 -36.37 -12.65 11.98
C ILE A 817 -37.01 -13.08 10.65
N PRO A 818 -37.58 -14.29 10.57
CA PRO A 818 -38.33 -14.69 9.39
C PRO A 818 -39.65 -13.91 9.32
N ASN A 819 -39.85 -13.11 8.26
CA ASN A 819 -41.07 -12.32 8.12
C ASN A 819 -41.85 -12.59 6.83
N ASN A 820 -42.94 -13.33 6.97
CA ASN A 820 -43.80 -13.69 5.85
C ASN A 820 -44.92 -12.68 5.57
N SER A 821 -45.37 -11.91 6.57
CA SER A 821 -46.62 -11.13 6.45
C SER A 821 -46.80 -9.95 7.41
N HIS A 822 -45.86 -9.66 8.30
CA HIS A 822 -46.02 -8.59 9.27
C HIS A 822 -45.50 -7.27 8.68
N GLU A 823 -46.40 -6.29 8.55
CA GLU A 823 -46.08 -4.90 8.14
C GLU A 823 -45.80 -3.98 9.34
N THR A 824 -46.04 -4.48 10.56
CA THR A 824 -45.80 -3.79 11.82
C THR A 824 -45.36 -4.81 12.85
N MET A 825 -44.33 -4.46 13.61
CA MET A 825 -43.78 -5.29 14.67
C MET A 825 -43.34 -4.41 15.85
N GLU A 826 -43.30 -4.98 17.04
CA GLU A 826 -42.75 -4.33 18.24
C GLU A 826 -41.38 -4.94 18.54
N ILE A 827 -40.32 -4.14 18.44
CA ILE A 827 -38.98 -4.54 18.91
C ILE A 827 -38.87 -4.26 20.41
N PHE A 828 -38.13 -5.09 21.14
CA PHE A 828 -37.91 -4.90 22.57
C PHE A 828 -36.49 -5.25 23.00
N ALA A 829 -36.08 -4.65 24.12
CA ALA A 829 -34.90 -5.00 24.88
C ALA A 829 -35.21 -4.88 26.39
N TYR A 830 -35.19 -6.01 27.06
CA TYR A 830 -35.43 -6.16 28.49
C TYR A 830 -34.22 -6.78 29.17
N ILE A 831 -34.16 -6.66 30.49
CA ILE A 831 -33.23 -7.46 31.29
C ILE A 831 -33.95 -8.54 32.08
N THR A 832 -33.25 -9.65 32.28
CA THR A 832 -33.62 -10.68 33.25
C THR A 832 -32.49 -10.86 34.25
N VAL A 833 -32.83 -11.12 35.52
CA VAL A 833 -31.85 -11.36 36.60
C VAL A 833 -31.87 -12.83 36.99
N ASP A 834 -30.70 -13.44 37.17
CA ASP A 834 -30.59 -14.84 37.60
C ASP A 834 -30.99 -15.02 39.08
N THR A 835 -32.30 -15.12 39.32
CA THR A 835 -32.86 -15.42 40.65
C THR A 835 -32.78 -16.90 41.01
N ALA A 836 -32.35 -17.76 40.08
CA ALA A 836 -32.29 -19.20 40.32
C ALA A 836 -30.99 -19.59 41.04
N ASN A 837 -29.89 -18.93 40.71
CA ASN A 837 -28.57 -19.21 41.29
C ASN A 837 -28.13 -18.23 42.38
N TYR A 838 -28.82 -17.09 42.54
CA TYR A 838 -28.48 -16.06 43.52
C TYR A 838 -29.63 -15.79 44.49
N SER A 839 -29.29 -15.63 45.77
CA SER A 839 -30.25 -15.18 46.80
C SER A 839 -30.54 -13.68 46.70
N ASN A 840 -31.69 -13.24 47.21
CA ASN A 840 -32.03 -11.81 47.24
C ASN A 840 -30.97 -10.96 47.97
N GLU A 841 -30.28 -11.50 48.98
CA GLU A 841 -29.21 -10.78 49.69
C GLU A 841 -27.99 -10.56 48.78
N GLU A 842 -27.63 -11.56 47.96
CA GLU A 842 -26.54 -11.46 46.99
C GLU A 842 -26.88 -10.52 45.84
N LEU A 843 -28.13 -10.56 45.34
CA LEU A 843 -28.62 -9.62 44.32
C LEU A 843 -28.69 -8.18 44.84
N LEU A 844 -29.11 -7.97 46.08
CA LEU A 844 -29.06 -6.65 46.73
C LEU A 844 -27.61 -6.15 46.87
N ALA A 845 -26.66 -7.03 47.21
CA ALA A 845 -25.25 -6.67 47.25
C ALA A 845 -24.70 -6.27 45.87
N GLN A 846 -25.19 -6.91 44.81
CA GLN A 846 -24.86 -6.55 43.41
C GLN A 846 -25.38 -5.15 43.05
N VAL A 847 -26.62 -4.82 43.44
CA VAL A 847 -27.24 -3.49 43.26
C VAL A 847 -26.43 -2.40 43.98
N GLU A 848 -26.05 -2.65 45.24
CA GLU A 848 -25.36 -1.66 46.08
C GLU A 848 -23.86 -1.48 45.74
N SER A 849 -23.31 -2.36 44.87
CA SER A 849 -21.92 -2.30 44.43
C SER A 849 -21.60 -1.04 43.61
N ASN A 850 -20.32 -0.70 43.47
CA ASN A 850 -19.88 0.48 42.72
C ASN A 850 -20.16 0.40 41.21
N LYS A 851 -20.54 -0.78 40.69
CA LYS A 851 -20.84 -1.00 39.28
C LYS A 851 -22.34 -1.05 38.97
N GLU A 852 -23.20 -0.99 40.00
CA GLU A 852 -24.68 -1.16 39.97
C GLU A 852 -25.16 -2.42 39.20
N LEU A 853 -26.36 -2.91 39.48
CA LEU A 853 -26.97 -3.96 38.63
C LEU A 853 -27.67 -3.23 37.47
N GLU A 854 -26.88 -2.92 36.45
CA GLU A 854 -27.24 -2.04 35.33
C GLU A 854 -26.61 -2.55 34.04
N VAL A 855 -27.39 -2.56 32.96
CA VAL A 855 -26.88 -2.69 31.59
C VAL A 855 -27.17 -1.42 30.80
N ARG A 856 -26.46 -1.23 29.70
CA ARG A 856 -26.72 -0.19 28.71
C ARG A 856 -27.03 -0.83 27.36
N VAL A 857 -27.96 -0.22 26.64
CA VAL A 857 -28.29 -0.57 25.26
C VAL A 857 -28.29 0.68 24.40
N ASP A 858 -27.84 0.53 23.16
CA ASP A 858 -27.65 1.62 22.20
C ASP A 858 -27.87 1.11 20.76
N GLU A 859 -28.04 2.02 19.80
CA GLU A 859 -27.96 1.75 18.35
C GLU A 859 -28.88 0.62 17.87
N PHE A 860 -30.17 0.76 18.15
CA PHE A 860 -31.17 -0.18 17.69
C PHE A 860 -31.35 -0.05 16.17
N SER A 861 -31.27 -1.18 15.46
CA SER A 861 -31.48 -1.23 14.02
C SER A 861 -32.29 -2.47 13.63
N LEU A 862 -33.22 -2.29 12.70
CA LEU A 862 -33.97 -3.36 12.06
C LEU A 862 -33.76 -3.24 10.56
N THR A 863 -33.04 -4.17 9.96
CA THR A 863 -32.67 -4.13 8.54
C THR A 863 -33.30 -5.26 7.74
N TYR A 864 -33.37 -5.09 6.42
CA TYR A 864 -33.80 -6.11 5.47
C TYR A 864 -33.12 -5.92 4.11
N THR A 865 -33.13 -6.96 3.29
CA THR A 865 -32.64 -6.89 1.92
C THR A 865 -33.77 -6.45 0.98
N GLY A 866 -33.55 -5.44 0.15
CA GLY A 866 -34.54 -4.95 -0.82
C GLY A 866 -33.91 -4.22 -2.00
N ALA A 867 -34.74 -3.84 -2.98
CA ALA A 867 -34.26 -3.09 -4.14
C ALA A 867 -33.79 -1.69 -3.73
N PRO A 868 -32.70 -1.16 -4.32
CA PRO A 868 -32.24 0.18 -4.02
C PRO A 868 -33.26 1.25 -4.45
N ALA A 869 -33.08 2.46 -3.92
CA ALA A 869 -33.92 3.61 -4.27
C ALA A 869 -33.92 3.84 -5.80
N SER A 870 -35.02 4.38 -6.33
CA SER A 870 -35.18 4.56 -7.78
C SER A 870 -34.20 5.57 -8.40
N ASP A 871 -33.60 6.41 -7.56
CA ASP A 871 -32.59 7.42 -7.87
C ASP A 871 -31.19 7.02 -7.38
N ALA A 872 -30.99 5.76 -6.99
CA ALA A 872 -29.67 5.25 -6.61
C ALA A 872 -28.69 5.33 -7.80
N GLU A 873 -27.43 5.63 -7.47
CA GLU A 873 -26.35 5.71 -8.43
C GLU A 873 -25.17 4.85 -7.96
N ALA A 874 -24.38 4.36 -8.92
CA ALA A 874 -23.05 3.84 -8.66
C ALA A 874 -22.05 4.61 -9.49
N HIS A 875 -20.94 4.98 -8.88
CA HIS A 875 -19.81 5.55 -9.59
C HIS A 875 -18.61 4.64 -9.44
N PHE A 876 -17.80 4.54 -10.49
CA PHE A 876 -16.63 3.68 -10.56
C PHE A 876 -15.45 4.45 -11.13
N ASP A 877 -14.27 4.19 -10.59
CA ASP A 877 -13.00 4.72 -11.08
C ASP A 877 -11.87 3.72 -10.80
N GLU A 878 -10.81 3.79 -11.60
CA GLU A 878 -9.62 2.92 -11.59
C GLU A 878 -9.94 1.44 -11.34
N VAL A 879 -10.73 0.86 -12.24
CA VAL A 879 -11.12 -0.56 -12.17
C VAL A 879 -9.92 -1.45 -12.48
N ARG A 880 -9.64 -2.43 -11.62
CA ARG A 880 -8.49 -3.33 -11.79
C ARG A 880 -8.89 -4.77 -11.69
N LEU A 881 -8.17 -5.61 -12.42
CA LEU A 881 -8.29 -7.06 -12.35
C LEU A 881 -6.89 -7.66 -12.22
N VAL A 882 -6.54 -8.12 -11.03
CA VAL A 882 -5.20 -8.62 -10.73
C VAL A 882 -5.25 -10.11 -10.46
N LYS A 883 -4.30 -10.88 -11.00
CA LYS A 883 -4.06 -12.28 -10.66
C LYS A 883 -2.73 -12.44 -9.94
N ARG A 884 -2.63 -13.53 -9.19
CA ARG A 884 -1.39 -13.96 -8.54
C ARG A 884 -0.85 -15.22 -9.21
N VAL A 885 0.42 -15.20 -9.59
CA VAL A 885 1.15 -16.29 -10.27
C VAL A 885 2.40 -16.65 -9.46
N ASP A 886 2.20 -17.34 -8.33
CA ASP A 886 3.32 -17.88 -7.54
C ASP A 886 3.90 -19.17 -8.15
#